data_AF-A0A8J4SY50-F1
#
_entry.id   AF-A0A8J4SY50-F1
#
_cell.length_a   1.000
_cell.length_b   1.000
_cell.length_c   1.000
_cell.angle_alpha   90.00
_cell.angle_beta   90.00
_cell.angle_gamma   90.00
#
_symmetry.space_group_name_H-M   'P 1'
#
loop_
_entity.id
_entity.type
_entity.pdbx_description
1 polymer ?
#
loop_
_entity_poly.entity_id
_entity_poly.type
_entity_poly.pdbx_seq_one_letter_code
_entity_poly.pdbx_strand_id
1 'polypeptide(L)'
;MLKFPQPGQWQLDQGSFTYFFTDNYEWSAKPVTTGVRTVMEINFDPMNIVAMLDDFKEAQGGDPFLFVPGNEPLLNRSADPELIQAIMEDMPINALGSEGNHQLEVGGKQYLVSYVLSKQLNGIYVNPVVLDDLLTPMDKSRNMFITSILLLLVLSIGAALLLYRKVQVPIQRLMRGLQQIRKGQLSTRIPVDHSRDEFAYLTQSFNHMAEQIQELIEKVYEERIRSREATLKHLQSQINPHFLYNCLFYIKNMTQLGNREAVIAMSLSLGDYYRYITRDENDMTTVEEEIRLLDNYLSIQQMRTNRLSYEIAVPQELMQQHIPRLLIQPIVENAVIHGIEPMEGSGHIVVTVKEALQQMTAHQIHIIITDIRMPGLSGLDLALRHGTVSYLLKPVRDEELIEAVQQASVQIRLEGEKQLMHQRAMYSVREHLPEKRAGLMKDVLLGHKFVESELVEKLEQLEIGFRPQDKMQLLLIRYDDPQPTHKAFRLMKYAISNVVEEIFGSSYHLCHTDDAYDDLVFMASPKQAQSEPEILMGRLGERLLHSVKQYLNATISLSVSRIGRFPEQVPQLYHQAVSALRKQAEAGKGLHLNAAAGSHGATLKSLAALYEPPGLTALLEAGRMEDANRKIDSIFAELSDSVFPEHVSGAKEEPSKEAAAPLALQDGKYEPAVQMSYLRAWNDDTKFKNGETAQNNVHTKWAKERLGIDLTTPWAVSVTNDAFYTKLRLSLSANEELPDIVSIRGDYNLVRELIESGKFADAGELFDKYASDTWKGAAESAPEEWYPYMYEGKRYGIPIFDYAYNGDPVMFIREDWLKKLGLEEPKTIDELVTVMDAFTNKDPDGNGKKDTYGLTVGMKIALNTWMSESGWIFGMYNTMPGQWNLNSEGTLEYGSIQPGVKEGLATMKDWLSKGYLPKEAGVYDEIKAAELFTAGKAGIIVGPHWMPNWPIDDVKKNVDGATYKAIALPTGPTGESHHHGSGASNGVVLINKDMANPEIFFTYQNYLFDNFANPEVGGEFEHGFAQGYDFDIVDGKVLGEADLKDGVSPLKYTLTYDGARIPNLMMDTLAELATGKEPETPFEKNTKIANKPEVFAAAQVVVAHKDDAIKNKFTGAPTDTMKMKKDALDKLEKDTFSKIIYGQVGIDEFDAFVTKWKSMGGDEITTEVNEWFKTVN
;
A
#
# COMPACT_ATOMS: atom_id res chain seq x y z
N MET A 1 65.78 75.05 -14.20
CA MET A 1 64.57 74.23 -14.38
C MET A 1 64.66 73.08 -13.39
N LEU A 2 63.85 73.09 -12.33
CA LEU A 2 63.64 71.90 -11.51
C LEU A 2 62.88 70.90 -12.39
N LYS A 3 63.45 69.70 -12.64
CA LYS A 3 62.73 68.62 -13.30
C LYS A 3 61.76 68.06 -12.27
N PHE A 4 60.47 68.37 -12.39
CA PHE A 4 59.45 67.67 -11.63
C PHE A 4 59.16 66.33 -12.32
N PRO A 5 59.09 65.21 -11.57
CA PRO A 5 58.64 63.92 -12.11
C PRO A 5 57.18 64.02 -12.61
N GLN A 6 56.75 63.06 -13.43
CA GLN A 6 55.42 63.12 -14.05
C GLN A 6 54.32 63.10 -12.97
N PRO A 7 53.43 64.12 -12.92
CA PRO A 7 52.32 64.12 -11.96
C PRO A 7 51.29 63.07 -12.35
N GLY A 8 50.81 62.27 -11.38
CA GLY A 8 49.78 61.25 -11.58
C GLY A 8 50.20 59.79 -11.33
N GLN A 9 51.46 59.51 -10.99
CA GLN A 9 51.94 58.16 -10.64
C GLN A 9 52.90 58.20 -9.46
N TRP A 10 52.92 57.13 -8.66
CA TRP A 10 53.92 56.96 -7.61
C TRP A 10 55.27 56.61 -8.21
N GLN A 11 56.33 57.24 -7.72
CA GLN A 11 57.70 56.91 -8.10
C GLN A 11 58.54 56.64 -6.87
N LEU A 12 59.34 55.58 -6.91
CA LEU A 12 60.34 55.30 -5.88
C LEU A 12 61.60 56.08 -6.24
N ASP A 13 61.86 57.16 -5.51
CA ASP A 13 63.04 58.03 -5.68
C ASP A 13 63.67 58.30 -4.30
N GLN A 14 65.00 58.29 -4.23
CA GLN A 14 65.78 58.52 -3.01
C GLN A 14 65.33 57.76 -1.75
N GLY A 15 64.74 56.56 -1.91
CA GLY A 15 64.32 55.73 -0.79
C GLY A 15 62.92 56.03 -0.23
N SER A 16 62.10 56.83 -0.91
CA SER A 16 60.68 57.01 -0.58
C SER A 16 59.77 56.94 -1.81
N PHE A 17 58.58 56.34 -1.66
CA PHE A 17 57.55 56.45 -2.68
C PHE A 17 56.97 57.85 -2.63
N THR A 18 57.08 58.58 -3.72
CA THR A 18 56.70 59.98 -3.81
C THR A 18 55.64 60.16 -4.90
N TYR A 19 54.60 60.92 -4.57
CA TYR A 19 53.53 61.32 -5.47
C TYR A 19 53.41 62.83 -5.45
N PHE A 20 53.46 63.44 -6.64
CA PHE A 20 53.34 64.88 -6.80
C PHE A 20 51.96 65.24 -7.33
N PHE A 21 51.26 66.12 -6.60
CA PHE A 21 50.01 66.74 -7.01
C PHE A 21 50.23 68.23 -7.27
N THR A 22 49.54 68.82 -8.24
CA THR A 22 49.62 70.26 -8.54
C THR A 22 48.23 70.89 -8.59
N ASP A 23 48.13 72.16 -8.25
CA ASP A 23 46.86 72.92 -8.17
C ASP A 23 46.17 73.16 -9.53
N ASN A 24 46.85 72.87 -10.64
CA ASN A 24 46.37 73.14 -11.99
C ASN A 24 46.11 71.85 -12.79
N TYR A 25 45.54 70.85 -12.14
CA TYR A 25 45.19 69.57 -12.76
C TYR A 25 43.79 69.63 -13.41
N GLU A 26 43.71 70.16 -14.64
CA GLU A 26 42.58 69.82 -15.52
C GLU A 26 42.73 68.36 -15.96
N TRP A 27 41.63 67.61 -16.00
CA TRP A 27 41.54 66.21 -16.41
C TRP A 27 41.82 66.05 -17.93
N SER A 28 43.03 66.40 -18.37
CA SER A 28 43.53 66.17 -19.73
C SER A 28 44.97 65.66 -19.68
N ALA A 29 45.27 64.67 -20.51
CA ALA A 29 46.49 63.86 -20.47
C ALA A 29 47.78 64.57 -20.95
N LYS A 30 47.98 65.86 -20.65
CA LYS A 30 49.22 66.58 -20.98
C LYS A 30 49.83 67.23 -19.72
N PRO A 31 51.14 67.02 -19.45
CA PRO A 31 51.80 67.63 -18.31
C PRO A 31 51.85 69.15 -18.47
N VAL A 32 51.19 69.88 -17.56
CA VAL A 32 51.21 71.35 -17.52
C VAL A 32 52.48 71.79 -16.78
N THR A 33 53.48 72.31 -17.50
CA THR A 33 54.76 72.79 -16.91
C THR A 33 54.80 74.29 -16.63
N THR A 34 53.69 75.01 -16.82
CA THR A 34 53.59 76.46 -16.58
C THR A 34 52.25 76.82 -15.95
N GLY A 35 52.26 77.58 -14.87
CA GLY A 35 51.04 78.05 -14.17
C GLY A 35 50.68 77.30 -12.88
N VAL A 36 51.52 76.36 -12.43
CA VAL A 36 51.38 75.69 -11.13
C VAL A 36 51.69 76.69 -10.01
N ARG A 37 50.73 76.98 -9.12
CA ARG A 37 50.94 77.82 -7.93
C ARG A 37 51.17 76.99 -6.67
N THR A 38 50.84 75.70 -6.65
CA THR A 38 51.10 74.81 -5.51
C THR A 38 51.44 73.41 -5.99
N VAL A 39 52.55 72.86 -5.49
CA VAL A 39 52.91 71.45 -5.61
C VAL A 39 52.77 70.83 -4.22
N MET A 40 51.94 69.81 -4.09
CA MET A 40 51.89 68.97 -2.89
C MET A 40 52.68 67.70 -3.18
N GLU A 41 53.68 67.45 -2.34
CA GLU A 41 54.40 66.18 -2.31
C GLU A 41 53.78 65.32 -1.21
N ILE A 42 53.34 64.13 -1.59
CA ILE A 42 52.98 63.07 -0.64
C ILE A 42 54.06 62.02 -0.77
N ASN A 43 54.75 61.72 0.33
CA ASN A 43 55.68 60.62 0.39
C ASN A 43 55.26 59.60 1.45
N PHE A 44 55.60 58.34 1.21
CA PHE A 44 55.53 57.32 2.24
C PHE A 44 56.76 56.42 2.19
N ASP A 45 57.10 55.89 3.36
CA ASP A 45 58.24 55.01 3.55
C ASP A 45 57.99 53.64 2.87
N PRO A 46 58.90 53.14 2.01
CA PRO A 46 58.79 51.81 1.41
C PRO A 46 58.67 50.68 2.44
N MET A 47 59.08 50.92 3.69
CA MET A 47 58.90 49.99 4.80
C MET A 47 57.41 49.70 5.09
N ASN A 48 56.49 50.61 4.72
CA ASN A 48 55.05 50.34 4.78
C ASN A 48 54.65 49.25 3.78
N ILE A 49 55.25 49.23 2.59
CA ILE A 49 55.02 48.17 1.59
C ILE A 49 55.63 46.87 2.06
N VAL A 50 56.84 46.90 2.64
CA VAL A 50 57.47 45.71 3.23
C VAL A 50 56.58 45.10 4.32
N ALA A 51 56.01 45.93 5.21
CA ALA A 51 55.06 45.46 6.22
C ALA A 51 53.80 44.84 5.61
N MET A 52 53.24 45.45 4.55
CA MET A 52 52.10 44.85 3.83
C MET A 52 52.47 43.52 3.16
N LEU A 53 53.69 43.36 2.66
CA LEU A 53 54.18 42.11 2.09
C LEU A 53 54.35 41.03 3.18
N ASP A 54 54.81 41.41 4.37
CA ASP A 54 54.88 40.52 5.55
C ASP A 54 53.47 40.06 5.97
N ASP A 55 52.52 40.99 6.11
CA ASP A 55 51.11 40.68 6.45
C ASP A 55 50.48 39.75 5.40
N PHE A 56 50.79 39.98 4.12
CA PHE A 56 50.27 39.16 3.03
C PHE A 56 50.87 37.74 3.04
N LYS A 57 52.16 37.60 3.37
CA LYS A 57 52.81 36.30 3.55
C LYS A 57 52.15 35.51 4.68
N GLU A 58 51.85 36.14 5.81
CA GLU A 58 51.14 35.50 6.92
C GLU A 58 49.71 35.07 6.53
N ALA A 59 49.02 35.88 5.72
CA ALA A 59 47.62 35.63 5.34
C ALA A 59 47.44 34.60 4.23
N GLN A 60 48.28 34.61 3.18
CA GLN A 60 48.07 33.82 1.96
C GLN A 60 49.20 32.84 1.60
N GLY A 61 50.32 32.86 2.33
CA GLY A 61 51.48 32.01 2.04
C GLY A 61 52.27 32.43 0.79
N GLY A 62 53.50 31.92 0.69
CA GLY A 62 54.49 32.31 -0.33
C GLY A 62 55.55 33.28 0.17
N ASP A 63 56.36 33.81 -0.74
CA ASP A 63 57.43 34.78 -0.45
C ASP A 63 57.30 36.05 -1.30
N PRO A 64 56.27 36.88 -1.06
CA PRO A 64 55.95 37.98 -1.95
C PRO A 64 56.99 39.09 -1.90
N PHE A 65 57.24 39.70 -3.05
CA PHE A 65 58.08 40.89 -3.20
C PHE A 65 57.54 41.84 -4.27
N LEU A 66 57.94 43.11 -4.21
CA LEU A 66 57.56 44.12 -5.20
C LEU A 66 58.79 44.59 -5.98
N PHE A 67 58.76 44.43 -7.30
CA PHE A 67 59.82 44.92 -8.19
C PHE A 67 59.40 46.21 -8.89
N VAL A 68 60.11 47.31 -8.66
CA VAL A 68 59.91 48.59 -9.37
C VAL A 68 61.04 48.74 -10.40
N PRO A 69 60.76 48.85 -11.71
CA PRO A 69 61.80 48.94 -12.73
C PRO A 69 62.80 50.08 -12.45
N GLY A 70 64.10 49.74 -12.45
CA GLY A 70 65.19 50.69 -12.17
C GLY A 70 65.58 50.81 -10.69
N ASN A 71 64.90 50.12 -9.78
CA ASN A 71 65.22 50.05 -8.35
C ASN A 71 65.53 48.60 -7.92
N GLU A 72 66.12 48.44 -6.73
CA GLU A 72 66.22 47.13 -6.08
C GLU A 72 64.82 46.63 -5.68
N PRO A 73 64.55 45.30 -5.73
CA PRO A 73 63.27 44.76 -5.32
C PRO A 73 63.01 45.01 -3.82
N LEU A 74 61.78 45.37 -3.49
CA LEU A 74 61.33 45.50 -2.12
C LEU A 74 60.90 44.13 -1.61
N LEU A 75 61.69 43.59 -0.69
CA LEU A 75 61.54 42.24 -0.17
C LEU A 75 60.78 42.25 1.15
N ASN A 76 59.95 41.23 1.38
CA ASN A 76 59.47 40.93 2.73
C ASN A 76 60.67 40.55 3.64
N ARG A 77 60.54 40.69 4.96
CA ARG A 77 61.67 40.58 5.90
C ARG A 77 62.28 39.18 6.01
N SER A 78 61.54 38.19 5.54
CA SER A 78 61.91 36.78 5.60
C SER A 78 62.13 36.16 4.22
N ALA A 79 62.22 36.99 3.18
CA ALA A 79 62.35 36.53 1.81
C ALA A 79 63.74 35.91 1.59
N ASP A 80 63.79 34.82 0.84
CA ASP A 80 65.03 34.15 0.46
C ASP A 80 65.71 34.90 -0.71
N PRO A 81 66.85 35.57 -0.49
CA PRO A 81 67.51 36.35 -1.53
C PRO A 81 67.99 35.50 -2.72
N GLU A 82 68.34 34.22 -2.51
CA GLU A 82 68.79 33.33 -3.58
C GLU A 82 67.64 32.96 -4.52
N LEU A 83 66.46 32.69 -3.97
CA LEU A 83 65.24 32.42 -4.74
C LEU A 83 64.82 33.64 -5.57
N ILE A 84 64.84 34.83 -4.96
CA ILE A 84 64.44 36.07 -5.63
C ILE A 84 65.42 36.40 -6.77
N GLN A 85 66.72 36.22 -6.55
CA GLN A 85 67.71 36.42 -7.60
C GLN A 85 67.46 35.44 -8.78
N ALA A 86 67.22 34.16 -8.51
CA ALA A 86 66.91 33.18 -9.55
C ALA A 86 65.63 33.54 -10.34
N ILE A 87 64.60 34.04 -9.65
CA ILE A 87 63.36 34.52 -10.28
C ILE A 87 63.64 35.73 -11.19
N MET A 88 64.46 36.68 -10.74
CA MET A 88 64.82 37.86 -11.53
C MET A 88 65.72 37.55 -12.74
N GLU A 89 66.51 36.48 -12.68
CA GLU A 89 67.35 36.02 -13.79
C GLU A 89 66.53 35.27 -14.86
N ASP A 90 65.60 34.40 -14.44
CA ASP A 90 64.78 33.60 -15.35
C ASP A 90 63.62 34.40 -15.99
N MET A 91 63.08 35.38 -15.25
CA MET A 91 62.04 36.26 -15.75
C MET A 91 62.60 37.65 -16.08
N PRO A 92 62.74 38.04 -17.36
CA PRO A 92 62.97 39.43 -17.73
C PRO A 92 61.67 40.21 -17.47
N ILE A 93 61.47 40.66 -16.24
CA ILE A 93 60.22 41.24 -15.72
C ILE A 93 59.74 42.44 -16.57
N ASN A 94 60.64 43.12 -17.28
CA ASN A 94 60.33 44.23 -18.19
C ASN A 94 59.63 43.82 -19.51
N ALA A 95 59.56 42.52 -19.82
CA ALA A 95 58.96 41.97 -21.04
C ALA A 95 57.63 41.20 -20.78
N LEU A 96 57.17 41.14 -19.53
CA LEU A 96 55.98 40.40 -19.13
C LEU A 96 54.69 41.23 -19.27
N GLY A 97 53.55 40.55 -19.47
CA GLY A 97 52.22 41.16 -19.53
C GLY A 97 51.75 41.76 -18.18
N SER A 98 50.52 42.27 -18.12
CA SER A 98 49.98 42.90 -16.90
C SER A 98 49.76 41.94 -15.74
N GLU A 99 49.62 40.65 -16.00
CA GLU A 99 49.51 39.58 -15.01
C GLU A 99 49.89 38.24 -15.65
N GLY A 100 50.25 37.25 -14.83
CA GLY A 100 50.55 35.91 -15.31
C GLY A 100 51.11 35.00 -14.23
N ASN A 101 51.34 33.73 -14.60
CA ASN A 101 51.97 32.72 -13.77
C ASN A 101 53.13 32.10 -14.54
N HIS A 102 54.22 31.80 -13.85
CA HIS A 102 55.42 31.16 -14.40
C HIS A 102 55.89 30.06 -13.46
N GLN A 103 56.37 28.93 -14.01
CA GLN A 103 56.91 27.84 -13.20
C GLN A 103 58.43 27.86 -13.27
N LEU A 104 59.08 27.77 -12.10
CA LEU A 104 60.53 27.83 -11.96
C LEU A 104 61.02 26.74 -11.01
N GLU A 105 62.13 26.10 -11.37
CA GLU A 105 62.82 25.16 -10.47
C GLU A 105 64.06 25.81 -9.86
N VAL A 106 64.10 25.92 -8.53
CA VAL A 106 65.26 26.47 -7.79
C VAL A 106 65.61 25.51 -6.65
N GLY A 107 66.89 25.11 -6.57
CA GLY A 107 67.38 24.26 -5.48
C GLY A 107 66.71 22.88 -5.38
N GLY A 108 66.15 22.35 -6.49
CA GLY A 108 65.43 21.08 -6.53
C GLY A 108 63.97 21.13 -6.05
N LYS A 109 63.41 22.34 -5.84
CA LYS A 109 61.99 22.56 -5.56
C LYS A 109 61.34 23.30 -6.73
N GLN A 110 60.13 22.88 -7.09
CA GLN A 110 59.31 23.55 -8.10
C GLN A 110 58.49 24.66 -7.45
N TYR A 111 58.59 25.87 -8.00
CA TYR A 111 57.85 27.05 -7.56
C TYR A 111 56.88 27.49 -8.65
N LEU A 112 55.66 27.85 -8.24
CA LEU A 112 54.72 28.61 -9.06
C LEU A 112 54.85 30.07 -8.68
N VAL A 113 55.30 30.89 -9.63
CA VAL A 113 55.52 32.32 -9.45
C VAL A 113 54.40 33.08 -10.14
N SER A 114 53.52 33.70 -9.35
CA SER A 114 52.46 34.57 -9.85
C SER A 114 52.92 36.02 -9.84
N TYR A 115 52.62 36.78 -10.90
CA TYR A 115 52.96 38.20 -10.96
C TYR A 115 51.81 39.06 -11.48
N VAL A 116 51.71 40.29 -10.96
CA VAL A 116 50.69 41.29 -11.36
C VAL A 116 51.31 42.69 -11.36
N LEU A 117 51.08 43.45 -12.42
CA LEU A 117 51.51 44.84 -12.56
C LEU A 117 50.55 45.80 -11.83
N SER A 118 51.07 46.50 -10.83
CA SER A 118 50.39 47.64 -10.20
C SER A 118 50.63 48.91 -11.01
N LYS A 119 49.60 49.34 -11.76
CA LYS A 119 49.65 50.58 -12.57
C LYS A 119 49.87 51.85 -11.71
N GLN A 120 49.43 51.82 -10.46
CA GLN A 120 49.52 52.96 -9.53
C GLN A 120 50.94 53.13 -8.98
N LEU A 121 51.59 52.02 -8.61
CA LEU A 121 52.95 52.01 -8.07
C LEU A 121 54.03 51.88 -9.15
N ASN A 122 53.61 51.62 -10.40
CA ASN A 122 54.49 51.26 -11.51
C ASN A 122 55.46 50.13 -11.13
N GLY A 123 54.96 49.18 -10.33
CA GLY A 123 55.72 48.07 -9.77
C GLY A 123 55.00 46.74 -10.01
N ILE A 124 55.77 45.67 -10.13
CA ILE A 124 55.29 44.33 -10.40
C ILE A 124 55.36 43.55 -9.10
N TYR A 125 54.19 43.18 -8.59
CA TYR A 125 54.05 42.31 -7.44
C TYR A 125 54.32 40.88 -7.90
N VAL A 126 55.16 40.16 -7.18
CA VAL A 126 55.56 38.79 -7.51
C VAL A 126 55.41 37.94 -6.25
N ASN A 127 54.69 36.82 -6.35
CA ASN A 127 54.51 35.85 -5.27
C ASN A 127 54.92 34.43 -5.72
N PRO A 128 56.10 33.93 -5.31
CA PRO A 128 56.49 32.54 -5.46
C PRO A 128 55.91 31.67 -4.35
N VAL A 129 55.27 30.55 -4.74
CA VAL A 129 54.76 29.53 -3.82
C VAL A 129 55.33 28.17 -4.22
N VAL A 130 55.74 27.35 -3.24
CA VAL A 130 56.24 25.99 -3.49
C VAL A 130 55.07 25.12 -3.99
N LEU A 131 55.23 24.51 -5.16
CA LEU A 131 54.17 23.71 -5.78
C LEU A 131 53.80 22.48 -4.95
N ASP A 132 54.78 21.86 -4.29
CA ASP A 132 54.55 20.72 -3.40
C ASP A 132 53.67 21.07 -2.21
N ASP A 133 53.84 22.26 -1.61
CA ASP A 133 53.03 22.70 -0.47
C ASP A 133 51.55 22.87 -0.86
N LEU A 134 51.27 23.32 -2.08
CA LEU A 134 49.91 23.39 -2.64
C LEU A 134 49.28 22.00 -2.88
N LEU A 135 50.12 20.98 -3.16
CA LEU A 135 49.66 19.61 -3.45
C LEU A 135 49.62 18.71 -2.20
N THR A 136 50.30 19.06 -1.10
CA THR A 136 50.31 18.24 0.12
C THR A 136 48.92 17.94 0.72
N PRO A 137 47.92 18.86 0.72
CA PRO A 137 46.57 18.52 1.17
C PRO A 137 45.90 17.51 0.24
N MET A 138 46.19 17.57 -1.07
CA MET A 138 45.66 16.64 -2.07
C MET A 138 46.24 15.23 -1.89
N ASP A 139 47.53 15.12 -1.58
CA ASP A 139 48.18 13.82 -1.33
C ASP A 139 47.70 13.15 -0.04
N LYS A 140 47.53 13.93 1.04
CA LYS A 140 46.95 13.42 2.29
C LYS A 140 45.50 12.98 2.08
N SER A 141 44.71 13.78 1.35
CA SER A 141 43.34 13.44 0.98
C SER A 141 43.28 12.18 0.12
N ARG A 142 44.15 12.06 -0.91
CA ARG A 142 44.27 10.87 -1.77
C ARG A 142 44.61 9.62 -0.95
N ASN A 143 45.59 9.71 -0.05
CA ASN A 143 45.99 8.55 0.77
C ASN A 143 44.91 8.17 1.77
N MET A 144 44.21 9.13 2.40
CA MET A 144 43.04 8.85 3.25
C MET A 144 41.88 8.25 2.45
N PHE A 145 41.69 8.68 1.21
CA PHE A 145 40.68 8.14 0.30
C PHE A 145 41.00 6.69 -0.08
N ILE A 146 42.25 6.40 -0.46
CA ILE A 146 42.71 5.05 -0.80
C ILE A 146 42.63 4.11 0.42
N THR A 147 43.03 4.55 1.61
CA THR A 147 42.93 3.71 2.82
C THR A 147 41.47 3.45 3.20
N SER A 148 40.59 4.44 3.01
CA SER A 148 39.15 4.26 3.22
C SER A 148 38.55 3.26 2.23
N ILE A 149 38.94 3.30 0.95
CA ILE A 149 38.52 2.31 -0.06
C ILE A 149 39.01 0.91 0.32
N LEU A 150 40.28 0.76 0.72
CA LEU A 150 40.82 -0.54 1.13
C LEU A 150 40.11 -1.09 2.37
N LEU A 151 39.81 -0.24 3.35
CA LEU A 151 39.05 -0.62 4.54
C LEU A 151 37.63 -1.08 4.16
N LEU A 152 36.95 -0.32 3.30
CA LEU A 152 35.62 -0.67 2.79
C LEU A 152 35.63 -1.96 1.99
N LEU A 153 36.68 -2.21 1.19
CA LEU A 153 36.84 -3.47 0.44
C LEU A 153 36.95 -4.66 1.40
N VAL A 154 37.80 -4.56 2.43
CA VAL A 154 37.97 -5.61 3.43
C VAL A 154 36.67 -5.86 4.21
N LEU A 155 35.98 -4.80 4.63
CA LEU A 155 34.67 -4.89 5.28
C LEU A 155 33.63 -5.55 4.37
N SER A 156 33.63 -5.20 3.09
CA SER A 156 32.71 -5.76 2.10
C SER A 156 32.96 -7.25 1.88
N ILE A 157 34.22 -7.67 1.77
CA ILE A 157 34.59 -9.09 1.65
C ILE A 157 34.19 -9.86 2.93
N GLY A 158 34.43 -9.28 4.11
CA GLY A 158 34.02 -9.85 5.38
C GLY A 158 32.50 -10.02 5.49
N ALA A 159 31.75 -8.98 5.12
CA ALA A 159 30.28 -9.00 5.08
C ALA A 159 29.77 -10.05 4.08
N ALA A 160 30.35 -10.13 2.89
CA ALA A 160 29.97 -11.11 1.87
C ALA A 160 30.18 -12.55 2.36
N LEU A 161 31.30 -12.84 3.04
CA LEU A 161 31.57 -14.17 3.61
C LEU A 161 30.61 -14.50 4.77
N LEU A 162 30.27 -13.51 5.59
CA LEU A 162 29.29 -13.68 6.67
C LEU A 162 27.89 -13.94 6.12
N LEU A 163 27.45 -13.16 5.12
CA LEU A 163 26.16 -13.36 4.46
C LEU A 163 26.10 -14.71 3.74
N TYR A 164 27.17 -15.11 3.04
CA TYR A 164 27.25 -16.42 2.40
C TYR A 164 27.04 -17.56 3.43
N ARG A 165 27.75 -17.49 4.57
CA ARG A 165 27.65 -18.51 5.61
C ARG A 165 26.33 -18.50 6.38
N LYS A 166 25.80 -17.32 6.75
CA LYS A 166 24.62 -17.20 7.61
C LYS A 166 23.29 -17.19 6.84
N VAL A 167 23.29 -16.89 5.55
CA VAL A 167 22.06 -16.72 4.77
C VAL A 167 22.02 -17.71 3.59
N GLN A 168 23.03 -17.67 2.71
CA GLN A 168 22.96 -18.44 1.45
C GLN A 168 23.00 -19.96 1.67
N VAL A 169 23.83 -20.45 2.59
CA VAL A 169 23.93 -21.90 2.87
C VAL A 169 22.63 -22.46 3.48
N PRO A 170 22.02 -21.87 4.53
CA PRO A 170 20.73 -22.32 5.05
C PRO A 170 19.61 -22.31 4.00
N ILE A 171 19.52 -21.25 3.18
CA ILE A 171 18.52 -21.17 2.10
C ILE A 171 18.68 -22.33 1.11
N GLN A 172 19.91 -22.65 0.69
CA GLN A 172 20.14 -23.77 -0.22
C GLN A 172 19.73 -25.12 0.39
N ARG A 173 19.88 -25.32 1.70
CA ARG A 173 19.42 -26.55 2.38
C ARG A 173 17.89 -26.63 2.37
N LEU A 174 17.20 -25.53 2.68
CA LEU A 174 15.74 -25.42 2.60
C LEU A 174 15.22 -25.70 1.19
N MET A 175 15.84 -25.09 0.17
CA MET A 175 15.47 -25.32 -1.23
C MET A 175 15.60 -26.79 -1.64
N ARG A 176 16.66 -27.48 -1.19
CA ARG A 176 16.83 -28.93 -1.47
C ARG A 176 15.75 -29.76 -0.78
N GLY A 177 15.42 -29.45 0.48
CA GLY A 177 14.34 -30.13 1.20
C GLY A 177 12.99 -29.97 0.48
N LEU A 178 12.67 -28.75 0.04
CA LEU A 178 11.46 -28.46 -0.72
C LEU A 178 11.41 -29.25 -2.05
N GLN A 179 12.54 -29.34 -2.76
CA GLN A 179 12.64 -30.13 -3.98
C GLN A 179 12.44 -31.64 -3.75
N GLN A 180 12.85 -32.19 -2.61
CA GLN A 180 12.63 -33.60 -2.28
C GLN A 180 11.16 -33.89 -1.97
N ILE A 181 10.47 -33.00 -1.24
CA ILE A 181 9.02 -33.10 -1.04
C ILE A 181 8.29 -33.04 -2.39
N ARG A 182 8.68 -32.13 -3.30
CA ARG A 182 8.14 -32.05 -4.66
C ARG A 182 8.31 -33.34 -5.48
N LYS A 183 9.35 -34.12 -5.17
CA LYS A 183 9.63 -35.42 -5.82
C LYS A 183 8.90 -36.59 -5.15
N GLY A 184 8.00 -36.34 -4.19
CA GLY A 184 7.21 -37.36 -3.50
C GLY A 184 7.89 -37.99 -2.28
N GLN A 185 9.04 -37.47 -1.84
CA GLN A 185 9.74 -37.95 -0.65
C GLN A 185 9.24 -37.18 0.59
N LEU A 186 8.07 -37.56 1.09
CA LEU A 186 7.34 -36.85 2.17
C LEU A 186 8.00 -36.99 3.56
N SER A 187 8.83 -38.01 3.74
CA SER A 187 9.61 -38.24 4.96
C SER A 187 10.88 -37.39 5.06
N THR A 188 11.11 -36.46 4.12
CA THR A 188 12.29 -35.59 4.13
C THR A 188 12.27 -34.70 5.37
N ARG A 189 13.38 -34.68 6.12
CA ARG A 189 13.58 -33.75 7.24
C ARG A 189 14.96 -33.10 7.12
N ILE A 190 15.01 -31.79 7.37
CA ILE A 190 16.25 -31.02 7.36
C ILE A 190 16.80 -30.99 8.79
N PRO A 191 18.09 -31.29 9.01
CA PRO A 191 18.71 -31.21 10.33
C PRO A 191 18.69 -29.77 10.83
N VAL A 192 18.22 -29.59 12.06
CA VAL A 192 18.18 -28.28 12.73
C VAL A 192 19.57 -28.03 13.34
N ASP A 193 20.28 -27.02 12.84
CA ASP A 193 21.54 -26.58 13.47
C ASP A 193 21.23 -25.96 14.84
N HIS A 194 22.11 -26.15 15.83
CA HIS A 194 21.91 -25.63 17.20
C HIS A 194 22.06 -24.10 17.35
N SER A 195 22.09 -23.34 16.25
CA SER A 195 22.10 -21.88 16.29
C SER A 195 20.70 -21.35 16.56
N ARG A 196 20.58 -20.40 17.49
CA ARG A 196 19.33 -19.70 17.84
C ARG A 196 19.05 -18.58 16.82
N ASP A 197 18.95 -18.91 15.54
CA ASP A 197 18.66 -17.96 14.47
C ASP A 197 17.32 -18.25 13.77
N GLU A 198 16.84 -17.28 12.98
CA GLU A 198 15.57 -17.35 12.26
C GLU A 198 15.54 -18.51 11.26
N PHE A 199 16.70 -18.97 10.77
CA PHE A 199 16.78 -20.12 9.87
C PHE A 199 16.56 -21.45 10.58
N ALA A 200 16.94 -21.57 11.86
CA ALA A 200 16.56 -22.72 12.69
C ALA A 200 15.04 -22.80 12.84
N TYR A 201 14.37 -21.66 13.05
CA TYR A 201 12.91 -21.59 13.10
C TYR A 201 12.26 -21.97 11.77
N LEU A 202 12.77 -21.46 10.64
CA LEU A 202 12.28 -21.82 9.31
C LEU A 202 12.48 -23.31 9.00
N THR A 203 13.59 -23.90 9.45
CA THR A 203 13.88 -25.33 9.29
C THR A 203 12.92 -26.18 10.12
N GLN A 204 12.63 -25.77 11.35
CA GLN A 204 11.65 -26.43 12.20
C GLN A 204 10.23 -26.32 11.64
N SER A 205 9.85 -25.14 11.16
CA SER A 205 8.56 -24.89 10.50
C SER A 205 8.40 -25.72 9.22
N PHE A 206 9.46 -25.83 8.41
CA PHE A 206 9.48 -26.69 7.24
C PHE A 206 9.27 -28.16 7.61
N ASN A 207 9.98 -28.66 8.64
CA ASN A 207 9.84 -30.03 9.09
C ASN A 207 8.42 -30.33 9.61
N HIS A 208 7.80 -29.39 10.31
CA HIS A 208 6.42 -29.51 10.79
C HIS A 208 5.41 -29.51 9.63
N MET A 209 5.59 -28.63 8.63
CA MET A 209 4.75 -28.63 7.43
C MET A 209 4.87 -29.96 6.66
N ALA A 210 6.09 -30.50 6.54
CA ALA A 210 6.32 -31.79 5.89
C ALA A 210 5.62 -32.94 6.61
N GLU A 211 5.54 -32.90 7.94
CA GLU A 211 4.80 -33.84 8.77
C GLU A 211 3.28 -33.74 8.55
N GLN A 212 2.74 -32.52 8.56
CA GLN A 212 1.31 -32.30 8.29
C GLN A 212 0.88 -32.77 6.90
N ILE A 213 1.71 -32.52 5.88
CA ILE A 213 1.43 -33.00 4.52
C ILE A 213 1.40 -34.53 4.47
N GLN A 214 2.32 -35.19 5.17
CA GLN A 214 2.36 -36.65 5.26
C GLN A 214 1.07 -37.19 5.93
N GLU A 215 0.65 -36.61 7.05
CA GLU A 215 -0.59 -37.00 7.75
C GLU A 215 -1.84 -36.75 6.91
N LEU A 216 -1.91 -35.62 6.19
CA LEU A 216 -3.06 -35.31 5.32
C LEU A 216 -3.20 -36.35 4.21
N ILE A 217 -2.09 -36.72 3.57
CA ILE A 217 -2.10 -37.72 2.50
C ILE A 217 -2.56 -39.07 3.04
N GLU A 218 -2.08 -39.48 4.21
CA GLU A 218 -2.51 -40.72 4.86
C GLU A 218 -4.02 -40.74 5.13
N LYS A 219 -4.57 -39.65 5.69
CA LYS A 219 -6.03 -39.51 5.93
C LYS A 219 -6.85 -39.55 4.64
N VAL A 220 -6.42 -38.86 3.59
CA VAL A 220 -7.12 -38.86 2.29
C VAL A 220 -7.12 -40.26 1.68
N TYR A 221 -6.04 -41.04 1.83
CA TYR A 221 -6.00 -42.43 1.37
C TYR A 221 -6.97 -43.32 2.16
N GLU A 222 -7.06 -43.17 3.48
CA GLU A 222 -8.01 -43.92 4.31
C GLU A 222 -9.47 -43.62 3.92
N GLU A 223 -9.82 -42.36 3.68
CA GLU A 223 -11.17 -41.97 3.23
C GLU A 223 -11.51 -42.57 1.87
N ARG A 224 -10.54 -42.60 0.94
CA ARG A 224 -10.74 -43.18 -0.40
C ARG A 224 -11.02 -44.67 -0.35
N ILE A 225 -10.38 -45.39 0.57
CA ILE A 225 -10.64 -46.82 0.81
C ILE A 225 -12.07 -47.01 1.34
N ARG A 226 -12.49 -46.22 2.34
CA ARG A 226 -13.86 -46.29 2.89
C ARG A 226 -14.94 -46.01 1.85
N SER A 227 -14.72 -45.00 0.99
CA SER A 227 -15.64 -44.69 -0.11
C SER A 227 -15.80 -45.87 -1.07
N ARG A 228 -14.71 -46.55 -1.43
CA ARG A 228 -14.73 -47.70 -2.32
C ARG A 228 -15.46 -48.91 -1.72
N GLU A 229 -15.30 -49.15 -0.42
CA GLU A 229 -16.05 -50.18 0.31
C GLU A 229 -17.56 -49.88 0.36
N ALA A 230 -17.94 -48.60 0.52
CA ALA A 230 -19.33 -48.18 0.50
C ALA A 230 -19.99 -48.41 -0.88
N THR A 231 -19.28 -48.08 -1.97
CA THR A 231 -19.76 -48.34 -3.34
C THR A 231 -19.94 -49.84 -3.61
N LEU A 232 -19.02 -50.69 -3.15
CA LEU A 232 -19.15 -52.14 -3.28
C LEU A 232 -20.37 -52.67 -2.50
N LYS A 233 -20.63 -52.17 -1.29
CA LYS A 233 -21.83 -52.53 -0.52
C LYS A 233 -23.12 -52.07 -1.21
N HIS A 234 -23.11 -50.90 -1.85
CA HIS A 234 -24.24 -50.42 -2.64
C HIS A 234 -24.54 -51.34 -3.85
N LEU A 235 -23.52 -51.74 -4.60
CA LEU A 235 -23.67 -52.67 -5.72
C LEU A 235 -24.17 -54.05 -5.27
N GLN A 236 -23.70 -54.56 -4.13
CA GLN A 236 -24.19 -55.83 -3.56
C GLN A 236 -25.68 -55.80 -3.17
N SER A 237 -26.24 -54.61 -2.88
CA SER A 237 -27.65 -54.46 -2.50
C SER A 237 -28.65 -54.63 -3.65
N GLN A 238 -28.18 -54.68 -4.90
CA GLN A 238 -29.03 -54.82 -6.10
C GLN A 238 -29.55 -56.25 -6.35
N ILE A 239 -29.13 -57.26 -5.56
CA ILE A 239 -29.70 -58.62 -5.59
C ILE A 239 -30.77 -58.73 -4.49
N ASN A 240 -32.05 -58.89 -4.83
CA ASN A 240 -33.13 -59.09 -3.84
C ASN A 240 -33.00 -60.48 -3.16
N PRO A 241 -32.47 -60.59 -1.92
CA PRO A 241 -32.17 -61.89 -1.32
C PRO A 241 -33.44 -62.65 -0.94
N HIS A 242 -34.53 -61.91 -0.67
CA HIS A 242 -35.78 -62.47 -0.19
C HIS A 242 -36.51 -63.30 -1.28
N PHE A 243 -36.50 -62.83 -2.53
CA PHE A 243 -37.07 -63.59 -3.66
C PHE A 243 -36.37 -64.95 -3.83
N LEU A 244 -35.02 -64.95 -3.78
CA LEU A 244 -34.22 -66.18 -3.88
C LEU A 244 -34.55 -67.16 -2.75
N TYR A 245 -34.58 -66.69 -1.50
CA TYR A 245 -34.93 -67.54 -0.36
C TYR A 245 -36.33 -68.15 -0.51
N ASN A 246 -37.31 -67.39 -0.96
CA ASN A 246 -38.68 -67.89 -1.15
C ASN A 246 -38.78 -69.00 -2.20
N CYS A 247 -38.06 -68.88 -3.31
CA CYS A 247 -38.01 -69.94 -4.33
C CYS A 247 -37.32 -71.21 -3.80
N LEU A 248 -36.23 -71.06 -3.03
CA LEU A 248 -35.55 -72.20 -2.39
C LEU A 248 -36.45 -72.89 -1.35
N PHE A 249 -37.23 -72.14 -0.56
CA PHE A 249 -38.21 -72.70 0.37
C PHE A 249 -39.33 -73.45 -0.36
N TYR A 250 -39.83 -72.92 -1.48
CA TYR A 250 -40.81 -73.63 -2.31
C TYR A 250 -40.26 -74.96 -2.84
N ILE A 251 -39.03 -74.97 -3.37
CA ILE A 251 -38.35 -76.19 -3.82
C ILE A 251 -38.25 -77.21 -2.69
N LYS A 252 -37.83 -76.77 -1.49
CA LYS A 252 -37.77 -77.61 -0.30
C LYS A 252 -39.14 -78.24 0.03
N ASN A 253 -40.19 -77.43 0.05
CA ASN A 253 -41.55 -77.88 0.37
C ASN A 253 -42.09 -78.86 -0.68
N MET A 254 -41.89 -78.60 -1.97
CA MET A 254 -42.33 -79.52 -3.04
C MET A 254 -41.55 -80.83 -3.05
N THR A 255 -40.28 -80.80 -2.66
CA THR A 255 -39.47 -82.02 -2.47
C THR A 255 -40.04 -82.89 -1.36
N GLN A 256 -40.48 -82.29 -0.23
CA GLN A 256 -41.12 -83.01 0.87
C GLN A 256 -42.49 -83.60 0.48
N LEU A 257 -43.21 -82.95 -0.43
CA LEU A 257 -44.49 -83.42 -0.97
C LEU A 257 -44.33 -84.47 -2.09
N GLY A 258 -43.10 -84.81 -2.49
CA GLY A 258 -42.82 -85.76 -3.57
C GLY A 258 -43.14 -85.24 -4.97
N ASN A 259 -43.45 -83.94 -5.13
CA ASN A 259 -43.75 -83.33 -6.42
C ASN A 259 -42.46 -82.97 -7.17
N ARG A 260 -41.83 -84.01 -7.73
CA ARG A 260 -40.57 -83.89 -8.46
C ARG A 260 -40.66 -82.96 -9.67
N GLU A 261 -41.81 -82.92 -10.33
CA GLU A 261 -42.03 -82.08 -11.52
C GLU A 261 -42.00 -80.59 -11.16
N ALA A 262 -42.70 -80.17 -10.10
CA ALA A 262 -42.68 -78.79 -9.62
C ALA A 262 -41.28 -78.33 -9.16
N VAL A 263 -40.50 -79.24 -8.55
CA VAL A 263 -39.11 -78.97 -8.16
C VAL A 263 -38.22 -78.71 -9.37
N ILE A 264 -38.34 -79.54 -10.42
CA ILE A 264 -37.54 -79.38 -11.64
C ILE A 264 -37.94 -78.10 -12.36
N ALA A 265 -39.24 -77.83 -12.51
CA ALA A 265 -39.75 -76.65 -13.18
C ALA A 265 -39.28 -75.35 -12.48
N MET A 266 -39.45 -75.26 -11.16
CA MET A 266 -38.99 -74.10 -10.38
C MET A 266 -37.47 -73.91 -10.46
N SER A 267 -36.70 -74.99 -10.40
CA SER A 267 -35.23 -74.91 -10.44
C SER A 267 -34.71 -74.43 -11.80
N LEU A 268 -35.34 -74.85 -12.90
CA LEU A 268 -34.98 -74.42 -14.25
C LEU A 268 -35.34 -72.95 -14.46
N SER A 269 -36.58 -72.54 -14.17
CA SER A 269 -37.00 -71.14 -14.32
C SER A 269 -36.17 -70.19 -13.44
N LEU A 270 -35.82 -70.60 -12.20
CA LEU A 270 -34.97 -69.80 -11.31
C LEU A 270 -33.53 -69.69 -11.84
N GLY A 271 -32.98 -70.79 -12.37
CA GLY A 271 -31.64 -70.81 -12.95
C GLY A 271 -31.53 -69.93 -14.18
N ASP A 272 -32.52 -69.98 -15.08
CA ASP A 272 -32.54 -69.17 -16.29
C ASP A 272 -32.79 -67.68 -15.99
N TYR A 273 -33.63 -67.37 -15.00
CA TYR A 273 -33.86 -66.01 -14.51
C TYR A 273 -32.57 -65.34 -14.01
N TYR A 274 -31.84 -65.99 -13.10
CA TYR A 274 -30.59 -65.41 -12.57
C TYR A 274 -29.46 -65.39 -13.60
N ARG A 275 -29.40 -66.38 -14.51
CA ARG A 275 -28.41 -66.38 -15.59
C ARG A 275 -28.57 -65.16 -16.50
N TYR A 276 -29.80 -64.74 -16.75
CA TYR A 276 -30.06 -63.56 -17.56
C TYR A 276 -29.71 -62.24 -16.85
N ILE A 277 -30.08 -62.11 -15.56
CA ILE A 277 -29.81 -60.88 -14.77
C ILE A 277 -28.32 -60.65 -14.53
N THR A 278 -27.53 -61.72 -14.36
CA THR A 278 -26.09 -61.66 -14.04
C THR A 278 -25.18 -61.63 -15.26
N ARG A 279 -25.72 -61.54 -16.47
CA ARG A 279 -24.93 -61.48 -17.72
C ARG A 279 -24.40 -60.06 -17.94
N ASP A 280 -23.15 -59.92 -18.37
CA ASP A 280 -22.41 -58.64 -18.35
C ASP A 280 -22.09 -58.03 -19.73
N GLU A 281 -22.76 -58.43 -20.81
CA GLU A 281 -22.21 -58.18 -22.17
C GLU A 281 -23.13 -57.56 -23.23
N ASN A 282 -24.25 -56.89 -22.91
CA ASN A 282 -24.93 -55.97 -23.86
C ASN A 282 -26.10 -55.22 -23.18
N ASP A 283 -26.25 -53.92 -23.45
CA ASP A 283 -27.35 -53.08 -22.95
C ASP A 283 -28.68 -53.31 -23.70
N MET A 284 -28.62 -53.93 -24.89
CA MET A 284 -29.75 -54.24 -25.75
C MET A 284 -29.94 -55.76 -25.87
N THR A 285 -31.19 -56.21 -25.79
CA THR A 285 -31.62 -57.62 -25.91
C THR A 285 -32.76 -57.73 -26.92
N THR A 286 -33.13 -58.93 -27.34
CA THR A 286 -34.32 -59.13 -28.18
C THR A 286 -35.59 -59.17 -27.33
N VAL A 287 -36.73 -58.77 -27.91
CA VAL A 287 -38.04 -58.92 -27.27
C VAL A 287 -38.27 -60.38 -26.86
N GLU A 288 -37.84 -61.34 -27.67
CA GLU A 288 -37.93 -62.77 -27.34
C GLU A 288 -37.22 -63.13 -26.03
N GLU A 289 -36.00 -62.66 -25.83
CA GLU A 289 -35.20 -62.94 -24.63
C GLU A 289 -35.81 -62.28 -23.38
N GLU A 290 -36.25 -61.03 -23.49
CA GLU A 290 -36.91 -60.31 -22.39
C GLU A 290 -38.27 -60.95 -22.03
N ILE A 291 -39.02 -61.44 -23.01
CA ILE A 291 -40.27 -62.18 -22.79
C ILE A 291 -40.00 -63.55 -22.16
N ARG A 292 -38.92 -64.25 -22.52
CA ARG A 292 -38.52 -65.49 -21.83
C ARG A 292 -38.14 -65.25 -20.38
N LEU A 293 -37.45 -64.14 -20.08
CA LEU A 293 -37.19 -63.75 -18.69
C LEU A 293 -38.50 -63.53 -17.94
N LEU A 294 -39.44 -62.81 -18.57
CA LEU A 294 -40.73 -62.50 -18.00
C LEU A 294 -41.58 -63.75 -17.72
N ASP A 295 -41.58 -64.69 -18.67
CA ASP A 295 -42.27 -65.97 -18.54
C ASP A 295 -41.69 -66.80 -17.39
N ASN A 296 -40.35 -66.87 -17.28
CA ASN A 296 -39.69 -67.52 -16.14
C ASN A 296 -40.09 -66.87 -14.80
N TYR A 297 -40.11 -65.54 -14.72
CA TYR A 297 -40.50 -64.82 -13.51
C TYR A 297 -41.98 -65.06 -13.13
N LEU A 298 -42.91 -64.91 -14.08
CA LEU A 298 -44.34 -65.11 -13.84
C LEU A 298 -44.68 -66.58 -13.54
N SER A 299 -43.98 -67.53 -14.16
CA SER A 299 -44.10 -68.96 -13.87
C SER A 299 -43.67 -69.27 -12.44
N ILE A 300 -42.52 -68.72 -11.98
CA ILE A 300 -42.08 -68.83 -10.58
C ILE A 300 -43.16 -68.28 -9.63
N GLN A 301 -43.73 -67.12 -9.93
CA GLN A 301 -44.75 -66.50 -9.10
C GLN A 301 -46.08 -67.28 -9.11
N GLN A 302 -46.48 -67.83 -10.26
CA GLN A 302 -47.67 -68.68 -10.38
C GLN A 302 -47.52 -69.98 -9.59
N MET A 303 -46.33 -70.61 -9.63
CA MET A 303 -46.06 -71.81 -8.85
C MET A 303 -46.09 -71.54 -7.34
N ARG A 304 -45.58 -70.38 -6.90
CA ARG A 304 -45.61 -69.95 -5.50
C ARG A 304 -47.01 -69.57 -5.03
N THR A 305 -47.82 -68.99 -5.93
CA THR A 305 -49.11 -68.42 -5.60
C THR A 305 -50.18 -68.99 -6.55
N ASN A 306 -50.95 -69.98 -6.07
CA ASN A 306 -52.08 -70.61 -6.79
C ASN A 306 -53.22 -69.64 -7.20
N ARG A 307 -53.04 -68.33 -6.99
CA ARG A 307 -53.99 -67.26 -7.29
C ARG A 307 -53.59 -66.42 -8.50
N LEU A 308 -52.39 -66.63 -9.06
CA LEU A 308 -51.91 -65.92 -10.23
C LEU A 308 -52.12 -66.76 -11.50
N SER A 309 -52.70 -66.15 -12.52
CA SER A 309 -52.71 -66.68 -13.89
C SER A 309 -52.19 -65.60 -14.83
N TYR A 310 -51.58 -65.97 -15.94
CA TYR A 310 -51.06 -65.00 -16.89
C TYR A 310 -51.15 -65.49 -18.33
N GLU A 311 -51.19 -64.55 -19.26
CA GLU A 311 -51.18 -64.78 -20.71
C GLU A 311 -50.20 -63.78 -21.36
N ILE A 312 -49.30 -64.29 -22.20
CA ILE A 312 -48.36 -63.46 -22.97
C ILE A 312 -48.66 -63.65 -24.45
N ALA A 313 -49.09 -62.58 -25.12
CA ALA A 313 -49.45 -62.59 -26.53
C ALA A 313 -48.57 -61.58 -27.30
N VAL A 314 -47.58 -62.10 -28.03
CA VAL A 314 -46.64 -61.32 -28.84
C VAL A 314 -46.64 -61.83 -30.27
N PRO A 315 -46.91 -60.99 -31.29
CA PRO A 315 -46.79 -61.36 -32.70
C PRO A 315 -45.37 -61.82 -33.04
N GLN A 316 -45.24 -62.90 -33.81
CA GLN A 316 -43.94 -63.52 -34.14
C GLN A 316 -42.98 -62.56 -34.87
N GLU A 317 -43.53 -61.60 -35.62
CA GLU A 317 -42.79 -60.57 -36.35
C GLU A 317 -42.03 -59.60 -35.42
N LEU A 318 -42.46 -59.45 -34.16
CA LEU A 318 -41.88 -58.52 -33.20
C LEU A 318 -40.86 -59.18 -32.24
N MET A 319 -40.75 -60.51 -32.24
CA MET A 319 -39.90 -61.26 -31.30
C MET A 319 -38.40 -60.94 -31.48
N GLN A 320 -37.95 -60.69 -32.71
CA GLN A 320 -36.53 -60.43 -33.02
C GLN A 320 -36.11 -58.96 -32.91
N GLN A 321 -37.04 -58.08 -32.51
CA GLN A 321 -36.73 -56.66 -32.35
C GLN A 321 -35.89 -56.42 -31.10
N HIS A 322 -35.02 -55.42 -31.14
CA HIS A 322 -34.13 -55.11 -30.01
C HIS A 322 -34.73 -54.05 -29.09
N ILE A 323 -34.71 -54.33 -27.79
CA ILE A 323 -35.15 -53.44 -26.71
C ILE A 323 -34.07 -53.37 -25.60
N PRO A 324 -34.03 -52.29 -24.80
CA PRO A 324 -33.17 -52.24 -23.62
C PRO A 324 -33.45 -53.41 -22.67
N ARG A 325 -32.39 -53.99 -22.10
CA ARG A 325 -32.50 -55.11 -21.16
C ARG A 325 -33.21 -54.69 -19.87
N LEU A 326 -33.97 -55.61 -19.27
CA LEU A 326 -34.70 -55.39 -18.00
C LEU A 326 -35.71 -54.23 -18.06
N LEU A 327 -36.22 -53.92 -19.25
CA LEU A 327 -37.21 -52.86 -19.42
C LEU A 327 -38.61 -53.28 -18.96
N ILE A 328 -39.01 -54.53 -19.24
CA ILE A 328 -40.39 -54.99 -19.01
C ILE A 328 -40.54 -55.57 -17.60
N GLN A 329 -39.50 -56.26 -17.11
CA GLN A 329 -39.54 -56.97 -15.82
C GLN A 329 -39.96 -56.10 -14.64
N PRO A 330 -39.39 -54.88 -14.40
CA PRO A 330 -39.74 -54.09 -13.21
C PRO A 330 -41.22 -53.70 -13.16
N ILE A 331 -41.83 -53.51 -14.33
CA ILE A 331 -43.25 -53.15 -14.45
C ILE A 331 -44.13 -54.33 -14.05
N VAL A 332 -43.81 -55.53 -14.52
CA VAL A 332 -44.57 -56.75 -14.19
C VAL A 332 -44.31 -57.19 -12.75
N GLU A 333 -43.09 -57.05 -12.25
CA GLU A 333 -42.74 -57.29 -10.84
C GLU A 333 -43.56 -56.38 -9.91
N ASN A 334 -43.65 -55.08 -10.23
CA ASN A 334 -44.49 -54.16 -9.47
C ASN A 334 -45.98 -54.53 -9.55
N ALA A 335 -46.48 -54.99 -10.70
CA ALA A 335 -47.86 -55.45 -10.84
C ALA A 335 -48.15 -56.69 -9.98
N VAL A 336 -47.20 -57.61 -9.84
CA VAL A 336 -47.35 -58.79 -8.97
C VAL A 336 -47.26 -58.39 -7.49
N ILE A 337 -46.20 -57.69 -7.09
CA ILE A 337 -45.90 -57.38 -5.67
C ILE A 337 -46.89 -56.36 -5.09
N HIS A 338 -47.17 -55.28 -5.82
CA HIS A 338 -48.02 -54.20 -5.32
C HIS A 338 -49.48 -54.33 -5.78
N GLY A 339 -49.73 -55.03 -6.89
CA GLY A 339 -51.07 -55.22 -7.43
C GLY A 339 -51.78 -56.49 -6.95
N ILE A 340 -51.14 -57.66 -7.05
CA ILE A 340 -51.81 -58.96 -6.85
C ILE A 340 -51.54 -59.57 -5.46
N GLU A 341 -50.29 -59.56 -4.98
CA GLU A 341 -49.94 -60.13 -3.67
C GLU A 341 -50.75 -59.55 -2.48
N PRO A 342 -51.10 -58.24 -2.44
CA PRO A 342 -51.90 -57.68 -1.34
C PRO A 342 -53.40 -58.05 -1.37
N MET A 343 -53.89 -58.69 -2.44
CA MET A 343 -55.31 -58.97 -2.64
C MET A 343 -55.73 -60.39 -2.22
N GLU A 344 -56.96 -60.55 -1.70
CA GLU A 344 -57.46 -61.86 -1.28
C GLU A 344 -57.99 -62.76 -2.43
N GLY A 345 -58.14 -62.22 -3.65
CA GLY A 345 -58.69 -62.89 -4.84
C GLY A 345 -57.67 -63.43 -5.85
N SER A 346 -58.15 -64.09 -6.92
CA SER A 346 -57.29 -64.53 -8.05
C SER A 346 -57.02 -63.39 -9.02
N GLY A 347 -55.75 -63.15 -9.37
CA GLY A 347 -55.31 -62.16 -10.34
C GLY A 347 -54.95 -62.78 -11.68
N HIS A 348 -55.18 -62.04 -12.77
CA HIS A 348 -54.78 -62.41 -14.12
C HIS A 348 -53.94 -61.30 -14.76
N ILE A 349 -52.76 -61.61 -15.29
CA ILE A 349 -51.87 -60.66 -15.97
C ILE A 349 -51.85 -60.96 -17.47
N VAL A 350 -52.18 -59.98 -18.31
CA VAL A 350 -52.03 -60.09 -19.78
C VAL A 350 -50.95 -59.14 -20.29
N VAL A 351 -49.94 -59.69 -20.96
CA VAL A 351 -48.86 -58.93 -21.59
C VAL A 351 -49.03 -59.00 -23.10
N THR A 352 -49.21 -57.85 -23.76
CA THR A 352 -49.30 -57.77 -25.22
C THR A 352 -48.27 -56.82 -25.82
N VAL A 353 -47.66 -57.20 -26.93
CA VAL A 353 -46.74 -56.33 -27.69
C VAL A 353 -47.38 -56.08 -29.06
N LYS A 354 -47.50 -54.82 -29.48
CA LYS A 354 -48.14 -54.42 -30.75
C LYS A 354 -47.28 -53.41 -31.50
N GLU A 355 -47.30 -53.49 -32.83
CA GLU A 355 -46.68 -52.48 -33.68
C GLU A 355 -47.58 -51.22 -33.72
N ALA A 356 -47.00 -50.03 -33.57
CA ALA A 356 -47.76 -48.79 -33.56
C ALA A 356 -48.10 -48.34 -35.00
N LEU A 357 -49.35 -48.53 -35.43
CA LEU A 357 -49.85 -48.09 -36.74
C LEU A 357 -50.59 -46.74 -36.65
N GLN A 358 -49.86 -45.61 -36.67
CA GLN A 358 -50.16 -44.42 -37.50
C GLN A 358 -49.19 -43.25 -37.27
N GLN A 359 -48.70 -42.73 -38.40
CA GLN A 359 -48.09 -41.42 -38.71
C GLN A 359 -46.63 -41.12 -38.24
N MET A 360 -45.74 -41.43 -39.19
CA MET A 360 -44.45 -40.79 -39.52
C MET A 360 -43.21 -41.06 -38.62
N THR A 361 -42.27 -41.78 -39.25
CA THR A 361 -40.80 -41.75 -39.08
C THR A 361 -40.19 -42.33 -37.79
N ALA A 362 -40.47 -43.59 -37.46
CA ALA A 362 -39.53 -44.59 -36.89
C ALA A 362 -40.32 -45.88 -36.56
N HIS A 363 -39.72 -47.07 -36.70
CA HIS A 363 -40.32 -48.34 -36.25
C HIS A 363 -40.42 -48.36 -34.71
N GLN A 364 -41.45 -47.69 -34.15
CA GLN A 364 -41.70 -47.67 -32.70
C GLN A 364 -42.59 -48.86 -32.30
N ILE A 365 -42.07 -49.69 -31.39
CA ILE A 365 -42.80 -50.83 -30.82
C ILE A 365 -43.57 -50.34 -29.60
N HIS A 366 -44.88 -50.55 -29.59
CA HIS A 366 -45.74 -50.27 -28.44
C HIS A 366 -45.91 -51.54 -27.61
N ILE A 367 -45.29 -51.59 -26.43
CA ILE A 367 -45.51 -52.66 -25.46
C ILE A 367 -46.67 -52.23 -24.57
N ILE A 368 -47.83 -52.88 -24.75
CA ILE A 368 -49.03 -52.56 -23.98
C ILE A 368 -49.32 -53.73 -23.03
N ILE A 369 -48.90 -53.58 -21.78
CA ILE A 369 -49.31 -54.46 -20.69
C ILE A 369 -50.75 -54.03 -20.32
N THR A 370 -51.74 -54.81 -20.73
CA THR A 370 -53.15 -54.41 -20.60
C THR A 370 -53.89 -55.36 -19.67
N ASP A 371 -54.43 -54.78 -18.60
CA ASP A 371 -55.54 -55.27 -17.78
C ASP A 371 -55.26 -56.41 -16.78
N ILE A 372 -55.17 -56.02 -15.50
CA ILE A 372 -55.58 -56.83 -14.35
C ILE A 372 -57.11 -56.72 -14.30
N ARG A 373 -57.87 -57.74 -14.75
CA ARG A 373 -59.34 -57.65 -14.70
C ARG A 373 -59.84 -57.44 -13.27
N MET A 374 -60.21 -56.22 -12.95
CA MET A 374 -61.05 -55.84 -11.82
C MET A 374 -62.16 -54.90 -12.31
N PRO A 375 -63.40 -55.00 -11.77
CA PRO A 375 -64.48 -54.13 -12.22
C PRO A 375 -64.23 -52.68 -11.78
N GLY A 376 -63.99 -51.77 -12.73
CA GLY A 376 -64.31 -50.35 -12.56
C GLY A 376 -63.19 -49.33 -12.29
N LEU A 377 -61.89 -49.66 -12.37
CA LEU A 377 -60.81 -48.67 -12.26
C LEU A 377 -59.62 -48.98 -13.18
N SER A 378 -59.05 -47.95 -13.82
CA SER A 378 -57.87 -48.06 -14.69
C SER A 378 -56.57 -47.89 -13.89
N GLY A 379 -55.54 -48.68 -14.18
CA GLY A 379 -54.27 -48.71 -13.42
C GLY A 379 -53.46 -47.41 -13.40
N LEU A 380 -53.79 -46.42 -14.24
CA LEU A 380 -53.13 -45.12 -14.27
C LEU A 380 -53.46 -44.26 -13.03
N ASP A 381 -54.66 -44.45 -12.44
CA ASP A 381 -55.12 -43.69 -11.27
C ASP A 381 -54.42 -44.09 -9.96
N LEU A 382 -53.84 -45.31 -9.91
CA LEU A 382 -53.12 -45.81 -8.74
C LEU A 382 -51.68 -45.26 -8.67
N ALA A 383 -51.04 -45.04 -9.83
CA ALA A 383 -49.68 -44.53 -9.94
C ALA A 383 -49.56 -43.04 -9.55
N LEU A 384 -50.60 -42.24 -9.81
CA LEU A 384 -50.64 -40.81 -9.46
C LEU A 384 -50.79 -40.56 -7.95
N ARG A 385 -51.36 -41.49 -7.18
CA ARG A 385 -51.59 -41.31 -5.73
C ARG A 385 -50.36 -41.53 -4.85
N HIS A 386 -49.34 -42.25 -5.32
CA HIS A 386 -48.17 -42.62 -4.52
C HIS A 386 -46.89 -41.83 -4.85
N GLY A 387 -46.98 -40.77 -5.66
CA GLY A 387 -45.87 -39.83 -5.89
C GLY A 387 -44.61 -40.47 -6.48
N THR A 388 -44.73 -41.62 -7.13
CA THR A 388 -43.60 -42.43 -7.58
C THR A 388 -43.34 -42.19 -9.07
N VAL A 389 -42.90 -40.97 -9.42
CA VAL A 389 -42.51 -40.63 -10.80
C VAL A 389 -41.00 -40.78 -11.03
N SER A 390 -40.17 -40.84 -9.98
CA SER A 390 -38.71 -40.94 -10.14
C SER A 390 -38.15 -42.33 -10.46
N TYR A 391 -38.98 -43.33 -10.77
CA TYR A 391 -38.49 -44.67 -11.11
C TYR A 391 -38.83 -45.15 -12.51
N LEU A 392 -39.40 -44.27 -13.35
CA LEU A 392 -39.81 -44.61 -14.71
C LEU A 392 -39.01 -43.78 -15.70
N LEU A 393 -38.14 -44.47 -16.46
CA LEU A 393 -37.44 -44.02 -17.69
C LEU A 393 -36.23 -43.09 -17.40
N LYS A 394 -35.03 -43.18 -17.99
CA LYS A 394 -34.34 -43.98 -19.02
C LYS A 394 -32.82 -43.61 -18.90
N PRO A 395 -31.87 -44.20 -19.67
CA PRO A 395 -30.43 -43.91 -19.55
C PRO A 395 -30.09 -42.46 -19.91
N VAL A 396 -29.19 -41.85 -19.13
CA VAL A 396 -28.71 -40.47 -19.29
C VAL A 396 -27.94 -40.36 -20.61
N ARG A 397 -28.31 -39.42 -21.49
CA ARG A 397 -27.52 -39.08 -22.69
C ARG A 397 -26.29 -38.26 -22.25
N ASP A 398 -25.17 -38.39 -22.95
CA ASP A 398 -23.88 -37.75 -22.61
C ASP A 398 -23.99 -36.25 -22.33
N GLU A 399 -24.92 -35.55 -22.98
CA GLU A 399 -25.17 -34.12 -22.79
C GLU A 399 -25.74 -33.77 -21.39
N GLU A 400 -26.65 -34.60 -20.86
CA GLU A 400 -27.19 -34.44 -19.49
C GLU A 400 -26.17 -34.90 -18.43
N LEU A 401 -25.28 -35.85 -18.77
CA LEU A 401 -24.16 -36.22 -17.91
C LEU A 401 -23.13 -35.09 -17.83
N ILE A 402 -22.87 -34.37 -18.93
CA ILE A 402 -21.98 -33.21 -18.97
C ILE A 402 -22.58 -32.04 -18.19
N GLU A 403 -23.88 -31.77 -18.31
CA GLU A 403 -24.56 -30.75 -17.50
C GLU A 403 -24.55 -31.12 -16.00
N ALA A 404 -24.80 -32.38 -15.66
CA ALA A 404 -24.73 -32.86 -14.27
C ALA A 404 -23.30 -32.82 -13.71
N VAL A 405 -22.28 -33.14 -14.51
CA VAL A 405 -20.86 -33.04 -14.13
C VAL A 405 -20.43 -31.58 -14.02
N GLN A 406 -20.93 -30.67 -14.87
CA GLN A 406 -20.69 -29.24 -14.76
C GLN A 406 -21.34 -28.65 -13.50
N GLN A 407 -22.60 -28.99 -13.22
CA GLN A 407 -23.28 -28.57 -11.99
C GLN A 407 -22.62 -29.16 -10.73
N ALA A 408 -22.18 -30.43 -10.78
CA ALA A 408 -21.42 -31.05 -9.70
C ALA A 408 -20.02 -30.41 -9.55
N SER A 409 -19.37 -30.00 -10.63
CA SER A 409 -18.07 -29.29 -10.56
C SER A 409 -18.22 -27.89 -9.95
N VAL A 410 -19.33 -27.21 -10.23
CA VAL A 410 -19.67 -25.91 -9.64
C VAL A 410 -20.00 -26.08 -8.17
N GLN A 411 -20.76 -27.11 -7.79
CA GLN A 411 -21.03 -27.43 -6.38
C GLN A 411 -19.76 -27.85 -5.63
N ILE A 412 -18.89 -28.68 -6.20
CA ILE A 412 -17.62 -29.08 -5.58
C ILE A 412 -16.68 -27.88 -5.45
N ARG A 413 -16.70 -26.93 -6.40
CA ARG A 413 -15.94 -25.69 -6.30
C ARG A 413 -16.49 -24.79 -5.20
N LEU A 414 -17.81 -24.62 -5.10
CA LEU A 414 -18.45 -23.85 -4.03
C LEU A 414 -18.22 -24.49 -2.65
N GLU A 415 -18.28 -25.82 -2.54
CA GLU A 415 -18.02 -26.56 -1.30
C GLU A 415 -16.53 -26.54 -0.94
N GLY A 416 -15.64 -26.59 -1.95
CA GLY A 416 -14.20 -26.42 -1.82
C GLY A 416 -13.81 -25.00 -1.39
N GLU A 417 -14.48 -23.98 -1.90
CA GLU A 417 -14.34 -22.59 -1.47
C GLU A 417 -14.87 -22.41 -0.04
N LYS A 418 -15.97 -23.05 0.33
CA LYS A 418 -16.47 -23.11 1.72
C LYS A 418 -15.47 -23.77 2.66
N GLN A 419 -14.86 -24.89 2.25
CA GLN A 419 -13.81 -25.56 3.03
C GLN A 419 -12.53 -24.74 3.12
N LEU A 420 -12.15 -24.02 2.06
CA LEU A 420 -11.00 -23.12 2.06
C LEU A 420 -11.26 -21.88 2.92
N MET A 421 -12.48 -21.35 2.91
CA MET A 421 -12.93 -20.29 3.82
C MET A 421 -12.97 -20.77 5.26
N HIS A 422 -13.40 -22.00 5.52
CA HIS A 422 -13.36 -22.61 6.85
C HIS A 422 -11.92 -22.84 7.31
N GLN A 423 -11.02 -23.29 6.43
CA GLN A 423 -9.59 -23.41 6.73
C GLN A 423 -8.93 -22.05 6.95
N ARG A 424 -9.22 -21.03 6.12
CA ARG A 424 -8.73 -19.66 6.31
C ARG A 424 -9.27 -19.03 7.58
N ALA A 425 -10.52 -19.29 7.95
CA ALA A 425 -11.09 -18.89 9.23
C ALA A 425 -10.39 -19.58 10.40
N MET A 426 -10.08 -20.88 10.28
CA MET A 426 -9.32 -21.62 11.30
C MET A 426 -7.84 -21.19 11.40
N TYR A 427 -7.21 -20.80 10.28
CA TYR A 427 -5.88 -20.20 10.25
C TYR A 427 -5.88 -18.80 10.88
N SER A 428 -6.87 -17.97 10.56
CA SER A 428 -7.11 -16.67 11.20
C SER A 428 -7.33 -16.84 12.71
N VAL A 429 -8.15 -17.82 13.14
CA VAL A 429 -8.34 -18.10 14.56
C VAL A 429 -7.03 -18.51 15.24
N ARG A 430 -6.18 -19.33 14.58
CA ARG A 430 -4.86 -19.74 15.10
C ARG A 430 -3.84 -18.59 15.17
N GLU A 431 -3.85 -17.68 14.20
CA GLU A 431 -2.97 -16.50 14.18
C GLU A 431 -3.30 -15.52 15.31
N HIS A 432 -4.58 -15.44 15.71
CA HIS A 432 -5.07 -14.59 16.81
C HIS A 432 -5.19 -15.34 18.15
N LEU A 433 -4.77 -16.60 18.25
CA LEU A 433 -4.83 -17.38 19.51
C LEU A 433 -4.07 -16.70 20.67
N PRO A 434 -2.84 -16.18 20.50
CA PRO A 434 -2.13 -15.51 21.59
C PRO A 434 -2.87 -14.27 22.12
N GLU A 435 -3.46 -13.46 21.23
CA GLU A 435 -4.23 -12.28 21.60
C GLU A 435 -5.55 -12.63 22.29
N LYS A 436 -6.25 -13.67 21.81
CA LYS A 436 -7.48 -14.17 22.45
C LYS A 436 -7.21 -14.81 23.81
N ARG A 437 -6.08 -15.51 23.99
CA ARG A 437 -5.60 -15.99 25.30
C ARG A 437 -5.37 -14.83 26.25
N ALA A 438 -4.62 -13.82 25.82
CA ALA A 438 -4.36 -12.62 26.61
C ALA A 438 -5.67 -11.88 26.99
N GLY A 439 -6.62 -11.78 26.05
CA GLY A 439 -7.95 -11.20 26.28
C GLY A 439 -8.73 -11.92 27.38
N LEU A 440 -8.89 -13.25 27.29
CA LEU A 440 -9.58 -14.02 28.33
C LEU A 440 -8.88 -13.89 29.69
N MET A 441 -7.55 -13.85 29.71
CA MET A 441 -6.80 -13.67 30.96
C MET A 441 -6.98 -12.27 31.55
N LYS A 442 -7.05 -11.24 30.71
CA LYS A 442 -7.34 -9.87 31.14
C LYS A 442 -8.74 -9.78 31.77
N ASP A 443 -9.73 -10.43 31.16
CA ASP A 443 -11.08 -10.51 31.71
C ASP A 443 -11.10 -11.23 33.07
N VAL A 444 -10.33 -12.32 33.24
CA VAL A 444 -10.19 -13.00 34.54
C VAL A 444 -9.48 -12.13 35.57
N LEU A 445 -8.44 -11.38 35.21
CA LEU A 445 -7.72 -10.46 36.12
C LEU A 445 -8.62 -9.31 36.61
N LEU A 446 -9.47 -8.80 35.71
CA LEU A 446 -10.43 -7.72 36.01
C LEU A 446 -11.67 -8.20 36.77
N GLY A 447 -11.81 -9.52 36.97
CA GLY A 447 -12.88 -10.11 37.79
C GLY A 447 -14.19 -10.34 37.07
N HIS A 448 -14.16 -10.52 35.75
CA HIS A 448 -15.32 -10.96 34.99
C HIS A 448 -15.77 -12.35 35.47
N LYS A 449 -17.08 -12.50 35.78
CA LYS A 449 -17.68 -13.77 36.16
C LYS A 449 -18.03 -14.57 34.91
N PHE A 450 -17.59 -15.82 34.86
CA PHE A 450 -17.90 -16.74 33.76
C PHE A 450 -18.85 -17.84 34.24
N VAL A 451 -19.79 -18.25 33.39
CA VAL A 451 -20.55 -19.48 33.61
C VAL A 451 -19.56 -20.66 33.47
N GLU A 452 -19.55 -21.60 34.41
CA GLU A 452 -18.51 -22.64 34.48
C GLU A 452 -18.40 -23.45 33.17
N SER A 453 -19.52 -23.76 32.52
CA SER A 453 -19.54 -24.44 31.22
C SER A 453 -18.93 -23.60 30.07
N GLU A 454 -19.19 -22.29 30.06
CA GLU A 454 -18.67 -21.36 29.05
C GLU A 454 -17.16 -21.13 29.25
N LEU A 455 -16.72 -21.05 30.50
CA LEU A 455 -15.30 -20.93 30.84
C LEU A 455 -14.54 -22.18 30.40
N VAL A 456 -15.06 -23.38 30.67
CA VAL A 456 -14.45 -24.63 30.24
C VAL A 456 -14.32 -24.68 28.72
N GLU A 457 -15.40 -24.33 28.00
CA GLU A 457 -15.39 -24.28 26.54
C GLU A 457 -14.36 -23.29 26.00
N LYS A 458 -14.28 -22.08 26.57
CA LYS A 458 -13.28 -21.07 26.19
C LYS A 458 -11.85 -21.49 26.52
N LEU A 459 -11.62 -22.16 27.65
CA LEU A 459 -10.30 -22.69 28.02
C LEU A 459 -9.86 -23.81 27.08
N GLU A 460 -10.76 -24.69 26.66
CA GLU A 460 -10.49 -25.75 25.68
C GLU A 460 -10.24 -25.19 24.28
N GLN A 461 -11.09 -24.26 23.79
CA GLN A 461 -10.93 -23.61 22.49
C GLN A 461 -9.64 -22.81 22.36
N LEU A 462 -9.20 -22.18 23.46
CA LEU A 462 -7.96 -21.42 23.49
C LEU A 462 -6.75 -22.27 23.90
N GLU A 463 -6.88 -23.58 24.10
CA GLU A 463 -5.84 -24.51 24.57
C GLU A 463 -5.10 -24.03 25.84
N ILE A 464 -5.83 -23.40 26.77
CA ILE A 464 -5.31 -22.90 28.03
C ILE A 464 -5.35 -24.05 29.04
N GLY A 465 -4.19 -24.47 29.54
CA GLY A 465 -4.02 -25.66 30.40
C GLY A 465 -4.55 -25.54 31.84
N PHE A 466 -5.51 -24.65 32.11
CA PHE A 466 -6.12 -24.43 33.42
C PHE A 466 -7.51 -25.06 33.44
N ARG A 467 -7.95 -25.51 34.62
CA ARG A 467 -9.34 -25.94 34.88
C ARG A 467 -9.97 -25.07 35.96
N PRO A 468 -11.30 -24.93 35.97
CA PRO A 468 -12.00 -24.31 37.09
C PRO A 468 -11.59 -24.96 38.42
N GLN A 469 -11.38 -24.13 39.45
CA GLN A 469 -10.93 -24.52 40.80
C GLN A 469 -9.46 -24.95 40.93
N ASP A 470 -8.67 -24.93 39.85
CA ASP A 470 -7.23 -25.23 39.92
C ASP A 470 -6.50 -24.27 40.85
N LYS A 471 -5.52 -24.82 41.57
CA LYS A 471 -4.60 -24.03 42.38
C LYS A 471 -3.65 -23.28 41.46
N MET A 472 -3.50 -21.98 41.68
CA MET A 472 -2.64 -21.14 40.88
C MET A 472 -1.98 -20.02 41.72
N GLN A 473 -0.91 -19.44 41.19
CA GLN A 473 -0.24 -18.25 41.74
C GLN A 473 -0.01 -17.21 40.63
N LEU A 474 -0.06 -15.93 40.98
CA LEU A 474 0.27 -14.81 40.10
C LEU A 474 1.72 -14.41 40.27
N LEU A 475 2.39 -14.15 39.15
CA LEU A 475 3.69 -13.51 39.09
C LEU A 475 3.52 -12.18 38.35
N LEU A 476 3.81 -11.08 39.04
CA LEU A 476 3.78 -9.73 38.47
C LEU A 476 5.21 -9.24 38.28
N ILE A 477 5.59 -8.95 37.04
CA ILE A 477 6.94 -8.57 36.65
C ILE A 477 6.92 -7.14 36.11
N ARG A 478 7.69 -6.26 36.76
CA ARG A 478 7.93 -4.88 36.33
C ARG A 478 9.33 -4.73 35.76
N TYR A 479 9.43 -3.95 34.69
CA TYR A 479 10.72 -3.51 34.14
C TYR A 479 11.20 -2.24 34.85
N ASP A 480 12.41 -2.25 35.43
CA ASP A 480 12.87 -1.18 36.32
C ASP A 480 13.86 -0.19 35.67
N ASP A 481 14.22 -0.39 34.40
CA ASP A 481 15.18 0.46 33.69
C ASP A 481 14.46 1.53 32.86
N PRO A 482 15.10 2.69 32.58
CA PRO A 482 14.46 3.79 31.83
C PRO A 482 13.95 3.30 30.47
N GLN A 483 12.70 3.64 30.14
CA GLN A 483 12.03 3.07 28.96
C GLN A 483 12.77 3.43 27.66
N PRO A 484 13.26 2.44 26.87
CA PRO A 484 13.76 2.67 25.53
C PRO A 484 12.59 2.90 24.55
N THR A 485 12.88 3.11 23.26
CA THR A 485 11.87 3.25 22.20
C THR A 485 10.81 2.15 22.24
N HIS A 486 9.55 2.46 21.90
CA HIS A 486 8.40 1.54 21.99
C HIS A 486 8.61 0.17 21.29
N LYS A 487 9.46 0.12 20.25
CA LYS A 487 9.84 -1.12 19.57
C LYS A 487 10.81 -1.98 20.41
N ALA A 488 11.78 -1.36 21.07
CA ALA A 488 12.73 -2.05 21.94
C ALA A 488 12.07 -2.56 23.23
N PHE A 489 11.10 -1.82 23.77
CA PHE A 489 10.35 -2.23 24.96
C PHE A 489 9.48 -3.48 24.71
N ARG A 490 8.80 -3.56 23.55
CA ARG A 490 8.04 -4.77 23.14
C ARG A 490 8.93 -5.99 22.97
N LEU A 491 10.09 -5.83 22.33
CA LEU A 491 11.08 -6.91 22.18
C LEU A 491 11.61 -7.40 23.54
N MET A 492 11.79 -6.48 24.50
CA MET A 492 12.21 -6.82 25.85
C MET A 492 11.14 -7.60 26.62
N LYS A 493 9.87 -7.19 26.56
CA LYS A 493 8.74 -7.94 27.14
C LYS A 493 8.63 -9.36 26.56
N TYR A 494 8.81 -9.49 25.24
CA TYR A 494 8.84 -10.79 24.57
C TYR A 494 10.01 -11.66 25.06
N ALA A 495 11.21 -11.09 25.18
CA ALA A 495 12.39 -11.79 25.69
C ALA A 495 12.20 -12.26 27.15
N ILE A 496 11.66 -11.40 28.03
CA ILE A 496 11.37 -11.74 29.42
C ILE A 496 10.34 -12.87 29.48
N SER A 497 9.28 -12.83 28.66
CA SER A 497 8.25 -13.87 28.62
C SER A 497 8.80 -15.23 28.22
N ASN A 498 9.72 -15.27 27.25
CA ASN A 498 10.41 -16.51 26.87
C ASN A 498 11.30 -17.07 27.99
N VAL A 499 11.99 -16.19 28.73
CA VAL A 499 12.81 -16.60 29.88
C VAL A 499 11.92 -17.16 31.00
N VAL A 500 10.74 -16.58 31.24
CA VAL A 500 9.76 -17.12 32.19
C VAL A 500 9.26 -18.50 31.73
N GLU A 501 8.93 -18.66 30.45
CA GLU A 501 8.48 -19.95 29.91
C GLU A 501 9.57 -21.04 30.03
N GLU A 502 10.84 -20.69 29.79
CA GLU A 502 11.97 -21.62 29.91
C GLU A 502 12.24 -22.04 31.36
N ILE A 503 12.09 -21.12 32.32
CA ILE A 503 12.36 -21.38 33.74
C ILE A 503 11.19 -22.10 34.42
N PHE A 504 9.95 -21.66 34.16
CA PHE A 504 8.76 -22.13 34.87
C PHE A 504 7.96 -23.19 34.10
N GLY A 505 8.06 -23.24 32.77
CA GLY A 505 7.19 -24.05 31.90
C GLY A 505 7.37 -25.56 32.05
N SER A 506 8.48 -26.04 32.63
CA SER A 506 8.64 -27.46 32.98
C SER A 506 7.73 -27.90 34.13
N SER A 507 7.42 -26.98 35.05
CA SER A 507 6.77 -27.26 36.34
C SER A 507 5.36 -26.68 36.45
N TYR A 508 5.05 -25.63 35.67
CA TYR A 508 3.77 -24.92 35.69
C TYR A 508 3.18 -24.79 34.27
N HIS A 509 1.84 -24.87 34.17
CA HIS A 509 1.09 -24.28 33.07
C HIS A 509 1.09 -22.77 33.25
N LEU A 510 1.51 -22.05 32.21
CA LEU A 510 1.69 -20.60 32.23
C LEU A 510 0.75 -19.95 31.22
N CYS A 511 0.16 -18.84 31.61
CA CYS A 511 -0.51 -17.93 30.71
C CYS A 511 -0.24 -16.50 31.17
N HIS A 512 -0.06 -15.56 30.24
CA HIS A 512 0.29 -14.19 30.58
C HIS A 512 -0.50 -13.16 29.80
N THR A 513 -0.53 -11.94 30.33
CA THR A 513 -1.05 -10.74 29.69
C THR A 513 -0.33 -9.51 30.27
N ASP A 514 -0.37 -8.41 29.54
CA ASP A 514 -0.03 -7.09 30.07
C ASP A 514 -1.17 -6.57 30.96
N ASP A 515 -0.83 -5.87 32.04
CA ASP A 515 -1.78 -5.15 32.87
C ASP A 515 -1.99 -3.69 32.41
N ALA A 516 -2.85 -2.95 33.11
CA ALA A 516 -3.15 -1.55 32.80
C ALA A 516 -1.97 -0.58 32.99
N TYR A 517 -0.86 -1.05 33.53
CA TYR A 517 0.36 -0.29 33.84
C TYR A 517 1.56 -0.78 33.03
N ASP A 518 1.32 -1.57 31.98
CA ASP A 518 2.35 -2.20 31.17
C ASP A 518 3.27 -3.17 31.94
N ASP A 519 2.87 -3.64 33.12
CA ASP A 519 3.55 -4.71 33.86
C ASP A 519 3.10 -6.09 33.33
N LEU A 520 4.02 -7.07 33.28
CA LEU A 520 3.74 -8.43 32.80
C LEU A 520 3.13 -9.28 33.92
N VAL A 521 1.94 -9.83 33.71
CA VAL A 521 1.26 -10.71 34.68
C VAL A 521 1.22 -12.15 34.16
N PHE A 522 1.79 -13.09 34.91
CA PHE A 522 1.70 -14.52 34.64
C PHE A 522 0.80 -15.21 35.66
N MET A 523 -0.15 -16.00 35.18
CA MET A 523 -0.83 -17.02 35.95
C MET A 523 -0.06 -18.32 35.82
N ALA A 524 0.24 -18.96 36.95
CA ALA A 524 0.98 -20.21 36.99
C ALA A 524 0.20 -21.27 37.78
N SER A 525 -0.21 -22.36 37.11
CA SER A 525 -0.82 -23.53 37.76
C SER A 525 0.11 -24.74 37.69
N PRO A 526 0.34 -25.50 38.78
CA PRO A 526 1.27 -26.63 38.77
C PRO A 526 0.81 -27.74 37.81
N LYS A 527 1.72 -28.26 36.96
CA LYS A 527 1.40 -29.40 36.07
C LYS A 527 1.15 -30.71 36.83
N GLN A 528 1.67 -30.82 38.05
CA GLN A 528 1.54 -31.98 38.95
C GLN A 528 1.47 -31.52 40.41
N ALA A 529 0.93 -32.36 41.31
CA ALA A 529 0.83 -32.05 42.73
C ALA A 529 2.24 -31.96 43.38
N GLN A 530 2.66 -30.75 43.73
CA GLN A 530 3.95 -30.48 44.37
C GLN A 530 3.81 -30.41 45.90
N SER A 531 4.82 -30.91 46.63
CA SER A 531 4.83 -30.94 48.11
C SER A 531 5.05 -29.56 48.75
N GLU A 532 5.82 -28.67 48.12
CA GLU A 532 6.17 -27.33 48.62
C GLU A 532 6.19 -26.27 47.49
N PRO A 533 5.02 -25.96 46.89
CA PRO A 533 4.91 -25.09 45.72
C PRO A 533 5.44 -23.66 45.93
N GLU A 534 5.30 -23.10 47.14
CA GLU A 534 5.76 -21.74 47.45
C GLU A 534 7.29 -21.64 47.48
N ILE A 535 7.98 -22.67 47.98
CA ILE A 535 9.45 -22.74 48.04
C ILE A 535 10.04 -22.95 46.64
N LEU A 536 9.37 -23.74 45.79
CA LEU A 536 9.78 -23.88 44.39
C LEU A 536 9.58 -22.57 43.63
N MET A 537 8.43 -21.91 43.80
CA MET A 537 8.13 -20.63 43.15
C MET A 537 9.14 -19.54 43.52
N GLY A 538 9.55 -19.46 44.78
CA GLY A 538 10.60 -18.55 45.23
C GLY A 538 11.96 -18.81 44.58
N ARG A 539 12.41 -20.07 44.52
CA ARG A 539 13.67 -20.43 43.87
C ARG A 539 13.68 -20.15 42.37
N LEU A 540 12.57 -20.41 41.69
CA LEU A 540 12.42 -20.10 40.26
C LEU A 540 12.38 -18.58 40.02
N GLY A 541 11.74 -17.81 40.92
CA GLY A 541 11.72 -16.35 40.89
C GLY A 541 13.11 -15.71 41.04
N GLU A 542 13.95 -16.20 41.96
CA GLU A 542 15.35 -15.75 42.09
C GLU A 542 16.16 -16.08 40.83
N ARG A 543 15.95 -17.26 40.25
CA ARG A 543 16.61 -17.68 39.01
C ARG A 543 16.20 -16.81 37.83
N LEU A 544 14.93 -16.39 37.77
CA LEU A 544 14.44 -15.45 36.75
C LEU A 544 15.15 -14.10 36.84
N LEU A 545 15.23 -13.52 38.04
CA LEU A 545 15.93 -12.25 38.26
C LEU A 545 17.40 -12.33 37.86
N HIS A 546 18.08 -13.41 38.22
CA HIS A 546 19.47 -13.63 37.82
C HIS A 546 19.62 -13.78 36.30
N SER A 547 18.73 -14.55 35.67
CA SER A 547 18.79 -14.82 34.22
C SER A 547 18.51 -13.56 33.40
N VAL A 548 17.52 -12.75 33.79
CA VAL A 548 17.21 -11.49 33.09
C VAL A 548 18.38 -10.50 33.23
N LYS A 549 18.99 -10.39 34.42
CA LYS A 549 20.17 -9.55 34.60
C LYS A 549 21.39 -10.04 33.82
N GLN A 550 21.62 -11.35 33.77
CA GLN A 550 22.81 -11.93 33.13
C GLN A 550 22.70 -11.96 31.60
N TYR A 551 21.53 -12.31 31.05
CA TYR A 551 21.35 -12.55 29.62
C TYR A 551 20.75 -11.36 28.87
N LEU A 552 19.93 -10.55 29.53
CA LEU A 552 19.27 -9.38 28.91
C LEU A 552 19.86 -8.05 29.38
N ASN A 553 20.82 -8.07 30.34
CA ASN A 553 21.40 -6.88 30.97
C ASN A 553 20.34 -5.88 31.48
N ALA A 554 19.21 -6.41 31.93
CA ALA A 554 18.05 -5.66 32.38
C ALA A 554 17.77 -5.91 33.87
N THR A 555 17.19 -4.92 34.54
CA THR A 555 16.72 -5.06 35.92
C THR A 555 15.20 -5.12 35.95
N ILE A 556 14.65 -6.12 36.64
CA ILE A 556 13.22 -6.29 36.83
C ILE A 556 12.89 -6.45 38.32
N SER A 557 11.68 -6.07 38.69
CA SER A 557 11.10 -6.32 40.00
C SER A 557 10.00 -7.38 39.87
N LEU A 558 9.98 -8.35 40.78
CA LEU A 558 9.05 -9.49 40.75
C LEU A 558 8.27 -9.58 42.06
N SER A 559 6.93 -9.64 41.95
CA SER A 559 6.00 -9.91 43.05
C SER A 559 5.25 -11.22 42.79
N VAL A 560 5.16 -12.07 43.81
CA VAL A 560 4.49 -13.37 43.73
C VAL A 560 3.33 -13.43 44.71
N SER A 561 2.15 -13.83 44.25
CA SER A 561 0.97 -14.00 45.10
C SER A 561 1.02 -15.29 45.94
N ARG A 562 0.20 -15.33 47.00
CA ARG A 562 -0.19 -16.60 47.64
C ARG A 562 -0.94 -17.50 46.65
N ILE A 563 -1.06 -18.78 46.97
CA ILE A 563 -1.86 -19.73 46.19
C ILE A 563 -3.34 -19.38 46.31
N GLY A 564 -4.03 -19.27 45.18
CA GLY A 564 -5.49 -19.15 45.11
C GLY A 564 -6.10 -20.09 44.09
N ARG A 565 -7.42 -19.99 43.93
CA ARG A 565 -8.22 -20.78 43.00
C ARG A 565 -8.63 -19.98 41.77
N PHE A 566 -8.45 -20.58 40.60
CA PHE A 566 -8.90 -20.03 39.33
C PHE A 566 -10.42 -20.28 39.11
N PRO A 567 -11.18 -19.33 38.54
CA PRO A 567 -10.84 -17.93 38.30
C PRO A 567 -11.17 -16.99 39.49
N GLU A 568 -12.00 -17.43 40.44
CA GLU A 568 -12.68 -16.53 41.40
C GLU A 568 -11.75 -15.76 42.34
N GLN A 569 -10.60 -16.32 42.71
CA GLN A 569 -9.67 -15.67 43.63
C GLN A 569 -8.59 -14.85 42.90
N VAL A 570 -8.54 -14.92 41.57
CA VAL A 570 -7.52 -14.24 40.75
C VAL A 570 -7.55 -12.70 40.90
N PRO A 571 -8.71 -12.02 40.84
CA PRO A 571 -8.76 -10.55 40.96
C PRO A 571 -8.26 -10.05 42.31
N GLN A 572 -8.65 -10.75 43.39
CA GLN A 572 -8.22 -10.40 44.74
C GLN A 572 -6.71 -10.54 44.91
N LEU A 573 -6.13 -11.62 44.36
CA LEU A 573 -4.68 -11.84 44.39
C LEU A 573 -3.92 -10.81 43.54
N TYR A 574 -4.48 -10.43 42.39
CA TYR A 574 -3.89 -9.44 41.50
C TYR A 574 -3.81 -8.05 42.16
N HIS A 575 -4.92 -7.56 42.74
CA HIS A 575 -4.91 -6.28 43.45
C HIS A 575 -3.94 -6.26 44.64
N GLN A 576 -3.81 -7.37 45.36
CA GLN A 576 -2.82 -7.52 46.44
C GLN A 576 -1.38 -7.47 45.92
N ALA A 577 -1.09 -8.16 44.81
CA ALA A 577 0.24 -8.20 44.20
C ALA A 577 0.66 -6.83 43.64
N VAL A 578 -0.26 -6.10 42.98
CA VAL A 578 -0.02 -4.75 42.45
C VAL A 578 0.21 -3.75 43.58
N SER A 579 -0.59 -3.80 44.65
CA SER A 579 -0.42 -2.92 45.81
C SER A 579 0.93 -3.13 46.50
N ALA A 580 1.38 -4.40 46.61
CA ALA A 580 2.69 -4.73 47.15
C ALA A 580 3.83 -4.20 46.27
N LEU A 581 3.74 -4.36 44.94
CA LEU A 581 4.76 -3.89 44.00
C LEU A 581 4.85 -2.35 43.96
N ARG A 582 3.73 -1.65 44.18
CA ARG A 582 3.67 -0.17 44.21
C ARG A 582 4.25 0.46 45.47
N LYS A 583 3.92 -0.07 46.66
CA LYS A 583 4.44 0.47 47.94
C LYS A 583 5.96 0.47 48.02
N GLN A 584 6.65 -0.31 47.19
CA GLN A 584 8.10 -0.49 47.24
C GLN A 584 8.86 0.20 46.09
N ALA A 585 8.18 0.72 45.06
CA ALA A 585 8.80 1.60 44.05
C ALA A 585 9.45 2.85 44.70
N GLU A 586 9.02 3.20 45.92
CA GLU A 586 9.57 4.27 46.75
C GLU A 586 10.79 3.83 47.61
N ALA A 587 11.14 2.53 47.68
CA ALA A 587 12.14 1.97 48.61
C ALA A 587 13.30 1.14 47.97
N GLY A 588 13.25 0.79 46.67
CA GLY A 588 14.36 0.15 45.92
C GLY A 588 14.08 -1.25 45.34
N LYS A 589 14.89 -1.68 44.35
CA LYS A 589 14.71 -2.86 43.45
C LYS A 589 14.96 -4.24 44.14
N GLY A 590 14.13 -5.28 43.90
CA GLY A 590 14.36 -6.67 44.38
C GLY A 590 13.15 -7.65 44.34
N LEU A 591 13.38 -8.95 44.63
CA LEU A 591 12.35 -10.03 44.72
C LEU A 591 11.55 -9.92 46.03
N HIS A 592 10.22 -10.10 45.99
CA HIS A 592 9.41 -10.22 47.22
C HIS A 592 8.58 -11.52 47.26
N LEU A 593 8.72 -12.28 48.36
CA LEU A 593 7.90 -13.45 48.69
C LEU A 593 7.09 -13.16 49.96
N ASN A 594 5.76 -13.29 49.86
CA ASN A 594 4.72 -13.18 50.89
C ASN A 594 4.15 -11.80 51.27
N ALA A 595 2.83 -11.66 51.00
CA ALA A 595 1.92 -10.72 51.63
C ALA A 595 1.33 -11.34 52.91
N ALA A 596 2.02 -11.20 54.04
CA ALA A 596 1.47 -11.53 55.36
C ALA A 596 2.00 -10.55 56.43
N ALA A 597 1.50 -9.31 56.41
CA ALA A 597 1.42 -8.42 57.57
C ALA A 597 0.45 -7.27 57.24
N GLY A 598 -0.49 -7.00 58.13
CA GLY A 598 -1.76 -6.35 57.81
C GLY A 598 -1.75 -4.84 57.55
N SER A 599 -2.81 -4.38 56.89
CA SER A 599 -3.46 -3.10 57.16
C SER A 599 -4.88 -3.13 56.58
N HIS A 600 -5.89 -3.02 57.43
CA HIS A 600 -7.26 -2.69 57.03
C HIS A 600 -7.26 -1.37 56.23
N GLY A 601 -7.92 -1.34 55.07
CA GLY A 601 -8.10 -0.10 54.31
C GLY A 601 -8.89 -0.33 53.02
N ALA A 602 -10.15 0.12 53.03
CA ALA A 602 -11.07 0.36 51.90
C ALA A 602 -11.26 -0.76 50.87
N THR A 603 -12.34 -1.54 51.04
CA THR A 603 -12.96 -2.34 49.98
C THR A 603 -13.63 -1.41 48.96
N LEU A 604 -13.05 -1.28 47.76
CA LEU A 604 -13.82 -0.91 46.58
C LEU A 604 -14.74 -2.09 46.23
N LYS A 605 -16.05 -1.93 46.44
CA LYS A 605 -17.05 -2.91 46.01
C LYS A 605 -17.20 -2.84 44.49
N SER A 606 -17.05 -3.97 43.81
CA SER A 606 -17.49 -4.15 42.42
C SER A 606 -19.02 -4.12 42.37
N LEU A 607 -19.61 -3.49 41.35
CA LEU A 607 -21.06 -3.48 41.11
C LEU A 607 -21.58 -4.88 40.80
N ALA A 608 -22.00 -5.61 41.83
CA ALA A 608 -22.43 -7.00 41.74
C ALA A 608 -23.75 -7.16 40.96
N ALA A 609 -24.65 -6.18 41.04
CA ALA A 609 -25.95 -6.19 40.37
C ALA A 609 -25.84 -6.20 38.84
N LEU A 610 -24.74 -5.66 38.29
CA LEU A 610 -24.50 -5.63 36.83
C LEU A 610 -24.28 -7.03 36.25
N TYR A 611 -23.80 -7.98 37.07
CA TYR A 611 -23.32 -9.28 36.63
C TYR A 611 -24.11 -10.47 37.21
N GLU A 612 -25.18 -10.22 37.97
CA GLU A 612 -26.04 -11.29 38.49
C GLU A 612 -27.01 -11.80 37.40
N PRO A 613 -27.13 -13.12 37.16
CA PRO A 613 -28.11 -13.65 36.23
C PRO A 613 -29.56 -13.48 36.75
N PRO A 614 -30.56 -13.28 35.88
CA PRO A 614 -30.43 -13.08 34.44
C PRO A 614 -29.82 -11.71 34.10
N GLY A 615 -28.87 -11.71 33.17
CA GLY A 615 -28.15 -10.50 32.75
C GLY A 615 -29.06 -9.54 31.99
N LEU A 616 -28.76 -8.24 32.06
CA LEU A 616 -29.60 -7.20 31.47
C LEU A 616 -29.85 -7.44 29.98
N THR A 617 -28.80 -7.80 29.23
CA THR A 617 -28.87 -8.12 27.80
C THR A 617 -29.78 -9.31 27.52
N ALA A 618 -29.71 -10.36 28.34
CA ALA A 618 -30.57 -11.53 28.21
C ALA A 618 -32.05 -11.24 28.53
N LEU A 619 -32.32 -10.29 29.44
CA LEU A 619 -33.69 -9.83 29.74
C LEU A 619 -34.27 -8.99 28.61
N LEU A 620 -33.43 -8.18 27.95
CA LEU A 620 -33.81 -7.38 26.79
C LEU A 620 -34.06 -8.24 25.54
N GLU A 621 -33.18 -9.22 25.27
CA GLU A 621 -33.33 -10.17 24.16
C GLU A 621 -34.54 -11.10 24.33
N ALA A 622 -34.87 -11.47 25.57
CA ALA A 622 -36.08 -12.24 25.88
C ALA A 622 -37.36 -11.39 25.95
N GLY A 623 -37.29 -10.08 25.70
CA GLY A 623 -38.44 -9.16 25.70
C GLY A 623 -39.06 -8.90 27.09
N ARG A 624 -38.36 -9.21 28.18
CA ARG A 624 -38.86 -9.07 29.57
C ARG A 624 -38.54 -7.70 30.16
N MET A 625 -39.16 -6.66 29.61
CA MET A 625 -38.83 -5.26 29.93
C MET A 625 -39.05 -4.83 31.39
N GLU A 626 -40.06 -5.36 32.09
CA GLU A 626 -40.27 -5.04 33.51
C GLU A 626 -39.18 -5.59 34.44
N ASP A 627 -38.56 -6.71 34.06
CA ASP A 627 -37.47 -7.32 34.82
C ASP A 627 -36.12 -6.66 34.47
N ALA A 628 -35.94 -6.24 33.22
CA ALA A 628 -34.81 -5.43 32.79
C ALA A 628 -34.77 -4.07 33.52
N ASN A 629 -35.92 -3.39 33.64
CA ASN A 629 -36.00 -2.11 34.36
C ASN A 629 -35.69 -2.28 35.86
N ARG A 630 -36.24 -3.30 36.53
CA ARG A 630 -35.89 -3.60 37.93
C ARG A 630 -34.41 -3.93 38.13
N LYS A 631 -33.76 -4.54 37.13
CA LYS A 631 -32.33 -4.83 37.15
C LYS A 631 -31.52 -3.54 37.05
N ILE A 632 -31.89 -2.66 36.14
CA ILE A 632 -31.30 -1.32 35.98
C ILE A 632 -31.43 -0.52 37.28
N ASP A 633 -32.59 -0.52 37.92
CA ASP A 633 -32.81 0.16 39.20
C ASP A 633 -31.89 -0.38 40.32
N SER A 634 -31.67 -1.70 40.37
CA SER A 634 -30.76 -2.31 41.35
C SER A 634 -29.29 -1.96 41.12
N ILE A 635 -28.89 -1.79 39.85
CA ILE A 635 -27.55 -1.34 39.45
C ILE A 635 -27.32 0.10 39.90
N PHE A 636 -28.31 0.98 39.71
CA PHE A 636 -28.23 2.37 40.14
C PHE A 636 -28.27 2.54 41.66
N ALA A 637 -29.03 1.70 42.36
CA ALA A 637 -29.02 1.67 43.83
C ALA A 637 -27.64 1.27 44.38
N GLU A 638 -26.99 0.27 43.78
CA GLU A 638 -25.64 -0.16 44.18
C GLU A 638 -24.55 0.88 43.87
N LEU A 639 -24.69 1.61 42.76
CA LEU A 639 -23.84 2.76 42.40
C LEU A 639 -23.93 3.89 43.44
N SER A 640 -25.10 4.10 44.04
CA SER A 640 -25.36 5.21 44.97
C SER A 640 -24.77 5.00 46.38
N ASP A 641 -24.46 3.77 46.78
CA ASP A 641 -23.91 3.41 48.10
C ASP A 641 -22.36 3.47 48.15
N SER A 642 -21.68 3.64 47.01
CA SER A 642 -20.21 3.76 46.91
C SER A 642 -19.75 5.22 47.04
N VAL A 643 -19.33 5.60 48.24
CA VAL A 643 -18.82 6.95 48.59
C VAL A 643 -17.58 7.33 47.77
N PHE A 644 -17.72 8.30 46.87
CA PHE A 644 -16.62 9.15 46.38
C PHE A 644 -16.64 10.48 47.15
N PRO A 645 -15.49 10.99 47.64
CA PRO A 645 -15.42 12.36 48.16
C PRO A 645 -15.58 13.37 47.01
N GLU A 646 -16.44 14.34 47.28
CA GLU A 646 -16.81 15.52 46.50
C GLU A 646 -15.74 16.04 45.51
N HIS A 647 -16.08 16.04 44.22
CA HIS A 647 -15.90 17.22 43.35
C HIS A 647 -17.23 17.52 42.65
N VAL A 648 -17.93 18.46 43.28
CA VAL A 648 -18.91 19.41 42.77
C VAL A 648 -19.97 18.90 41.78
N SER A 649 -21.14 18.71 42.37
CA SER A 649 -22.48 18.68 41.78
C SER A 649 -22.68 19.62 40.58
N GLY A 650 -23.20 19.05 39.50
CA GLY A 650 -23.74 19.80 38.38
C GLY A 650 -24.36 18.89 37.33
N ALA A 651 -25.30 18.03 37.71
CA ALA A 651 -26.24 17.48 36.74
C ALA A 651 -27.05 18.66 36.18
N LYS A 652 -26.75 19.06 34.94
CA LYS A 652 -27.80 19.55 34.05
C LYS A 652 -28.26 18.35 33.22
N GLU A 653 -29.57 18.24 33.12
CA GLU A 653 -30.32 17.39 32.20
C GLU A 653 -29.63 17.28 30.84
N GLU A 654 -29.78 16.12 30.18
CA GLU A 654 -29.50 15.98 28.75
C GLU A 654 -30.07 17.18 28.01
N PRO A 655 -29.22 17.98 27.33
CA PRO A 655 -29.66 18.52 26.07
C PRO A 655 -29.55 17.33 25.11
N SER A 656 -30.66 16.95 24.49
CA SER A 656 -30.59 16.74 23.04
C SER A 656 -29.67 17.84 22.51
N LYS A 657 -28.65 17.54 21.67
CA LYS A 657 -28.02 18.58 20.85
C LYS A 657 -29.11 19.16 19.94
N GLU A 658 -30.00 19.97 20.52
CA GLU A 658 -30.70 21.04 19.86
C GLU A 658 -29.60 21.82 19.16
N ALA A 659 -29.83 22.14 17.89
CA ALA A 659 -28.97 22.98 17.08
C ALA A 659 -28.43 24.11 17.98
N ALA A 660 -27.11 24.12 18.21
CA ALA A 660 -26.48 25.23 18.90
C ALA A 660 -26.93 26.51 18.19
N ALA A 661 -27.32 27.53 18.95
CA ALA A 661 -27.72 28.79 18.36
C ALA A 661 -26.60 29.26 17.41
N PRO A 662 -26.94 29.71 16.18
CA PRO A 662 -25.93 30.05 15.18
C PRO A 662 -24.90 30.99 15.80
N LEU A 663 -23.63 30.58 15.74
CA LEU A 663 -22.52 31.36 16.27
C LEU A 663 -22.46 32.67 15.48
N ALA A 664 -22.77 33.78 16.15
CA ALA A 664 -22.73 35.10 15.51
C ALA A 664 -21.27 35.56 15.39
N LEU A 665 -20.85 35.88 14.16
CA LEU A 665 -19.61 36.58 13.91
C LEU A 665 -19.73 38.04 14.38
N GLN A 666 -18.76 38.52 15.14
CA GLN A 666 -18.57 39.94 15.44
C GLN A 666 -17.45 40.46 14.54
N ASP A 667 -17.77 41.37 13.62
CA ASP A 667 -16.83 41.92 12.63
C ASP A 667 -16.03 40.85 11.85
N GLY A 668 -16.68 39.73 11.51
CA GLY A 668 -16.07 38.63 10.76
C GLY A 668 -15.22 37.66 11.60
N LYS A 669 -15.25 37.79 12.93
CA LYS A 669 -14.49 36.96 13.87
C LYS A 669 -15.40 36.32 14.93
N TYR A 670 -15.08 35.11 15.38
CA TYR A 670 -15.74 34.49 16.53
C TYR A 670 -15.18 35.02 17.86
N GLU A 671 -16.05 35.55 18.71
CA GLU A 671 -15.70 36.04 20.05
C GLU A 671 -16.71 35.54 21.10
N PRO A 672 -16.29 34.73 22.09
CA PRO A 672 -14.93 34.20 22.28
C PRO A 672 -14.52 33.21 21.17
N ALA A 673 -13.21 32.97 21.06
CA ALA A 673 -12.67 32.05 20.06
C ALA A 673 -13.28 30.63 20.19
N VAL A 674 -13.66 30.06 19.05
CA VAL A 674 -14.26 28.72 18.93
C VAL A 674 -13.20 27.69 18.60
N GLN A 675 -13.31 26.48 19.15
CA GLN A 675 -12.37 25.40 18.86
C GLN A 675 -12.83 24.63 17.61
N MET A 676 -11.86 24.24 16.78
CA MET A 676 -12.08 23.30 15.68
C MET A 676 -10.92 22.30 15.65
N SER A 677 -11.24 21.02 15.80
CA SER A 677 -10.27 19.94 15.75
C SER A 677 -10.08 19.45 14.32
N TYR A 678 -8.84 19.11 13.94
CA TYR A 678 -8.54 18.63 12.60
C TYR A 678 -7.48 17.53 12.59
N LEU A 679 -7.53 16.69 11.55
CA LEU A 679 -6.46 15.77 11.17
C LEU A 679 -6.13 15.92 9.69
N ARG A 680 -4.84 15.99 9.39
CA ARG A 680 -4.30 15.90 8.04
C ARG A 680 -2.89 15.32 8.09
N ALA A 681 -2.42 14.81 6.96
CA ALA A 681 -1.09 14.25 6.88
C ALA A 681 -0.03 15.36 6.70
N TRP A 682 1.16 15.17 7.27
CA TRP A 682 2.27 16.11 7.15
C TRP A 682 3.37 15.51 6.28
N ASN A 683 3.92 16.29 5.34
CA ASN A 683 5.04 15.83 4.52
C ASN A 683 6.36 16.01 5.26
N ASP A 684 7.33 15.12 5.02
CA ASP A 684 8.66 15.17 5.65
C ASP A 684 9.46 16.46 5.32
N ASP A 685 9.15 17.10 4.18
CA ASP A 685 9.76 18.37 3.78
C ASP A 685 9.08 19.60 4.42
N THR A 686 8.03 19.40 5.23
CA THR A 686 7.38 20.50 5.96
C THR A 686 8.31 20.99 7.06
N LYS A 687 8.92 22.16 6.84
CA LYS A 687 9.81 22.80 7.80
C LYS A 687 9.01 23.74 8.68
N PHE A 688 9.18 23.63 9.99
CA PHE A 688 8.73 24.66 10.94
C PHE A 688 9.93 25.53 11.31
N LYS A 689 9.69 26.81 11.58
CA LYS A 689 10.75 27.72 12.07
C LYS A 689 10.36 28.35 13.39
N ASN A 690 11.27 29.07 14.03
CA ASN A 690 10.99 29.77 15.30
C ASN A 690 10.48 28.87 16.44
N GLY A 691 10.83 27.57 16.44
CA GLY A 691 10.35 26.60 17.43
C GLY A 691 8.89 26.18 17.27
N GLU A 692 8.27 26.47 16.13
CA GLU A 692 6.90 26.11 15.81
C GLU A 692 6.70 24.59 15.67
N THR A 693 5.43 24.19 15.79
CA THR A 693 4.97 22.79 15.70
C THR A 693 3.66 22.72 14.90
N ALA A 694 3.19 21.51 14.59
CA ALA A 694 1.90 21.31 13.94
C ALA A 694 0.71 21.91 14.74
N GLN A 695 0.81 21.95 16.07
CA GLN A 695 -0.21 22.50 16.97
C GLN A 695 -0.05 24.00 17.24
N ASN A 696 1.12 24.57 16.94
CA ASN A 696 1.41 25.97 17.22
C ASN A 696 2.41 26.52 16.19
N ASN A 697 1.87 27.15 15.16
CA ASN A 697 2.62 27.76 14.08
C ASN A 697 1.92 29.06 13.63
N VAL A 698 2.55 29.76 12.67
CA VAL A 698 2.03 31.02 12.14
C VAL A 698 0.58 30.91 11.59
N HIS A 699 0.22 29.77 11.00
CA HIS A 699 -1.12 29.54 10.46
C HIS A 699 -2.17 29.34 11.56
N THR A 700 -1.87 28.54 12.59
CA THR A 700 -2.80 28.34 13.72
C THR A 700 -3.01 29.64 14.50
N LYS A 701 -1.97 30.48 14.63
CA LYS A 701 -2.07 31.80 15.25
C LYS A 701 -2.93 32.74 14.40
N TRP A 702 -2.69 32.78 13.09
CA TRP A 702 -3.49 33.56 12.16
C TRP A 702 -4.98 33.19 12.24
N ALA A 703 -5.33 31.89 12.20
CA ALA A 703 -6.72 31.45 12.30
C ALA A 703 -7.40 31.92 13.60
N LYS A 704 -6.67 31.89 14.71
CA LYS A 704 -7.17 32.33 16.02
C LYS A 704 -7.31 33.85 16.12
N GLU A 705 -6.33 34.60 15.63
CA GLU A 705 -6.30 36.06 15.72
C GLU A 705 -7.27 36.72 14.73
N ARG A 706 -7.31 36.22 13.49
CA ARG A 706 -8.13 36.77 12.40
C ARG A 706 -9.58 36.33 12.46
N LEU A 707 -9.81 35.03 12.67
CA LEU A 707 -11.15 34.44 12.57
C LEU A 707 -11.73 34.03 13.92
N GLY A 708 -10.92 34.03 15.00
CA GLY A 708 -11.36 33.52 16.29
C GLY A 708 -11.49 31.99 16.30
N ILE A 709 -10.73 31.29 15.45
CA ILE A 709 -10.79 29.83 15.33
C ILE A 709 -9.52 29.22 15.92
N ASP A 710 -9.65 28.50 17.02
CA ASP A 710 -8.56 27.81 17.70
C ASP A 710 -8.41 26.39 17.13
N LEU A 711 -7.44 26.24 16.22
CA LEU A 711 -7.18 24.97 15.53
C LEU A 711 -6.40 24.01 16.43
N THR A 712 -6.96 22.83 16.66
CA THR A 712 -6.33 21.78 17.47
C THR A 712 -6.22 20.49 16.67
N THR A 713 -5.16 19.72 16.90
CA THR A 713 -5.02 18.41 16.26
C THR A 713 -4.72 17.34 17.30
N PRO A 714 -5.49 16.23 17.37
CA PRO A 714 -5.28 15.18 18.36
C PRO A 714 -3.89 14.54 18.29
N TRP A 715 -3.32 14.50 17.09
CA TRP A 715 -1.97 14.01 16.85
C TRP A 715 -1.46 14.50 15.49
N ALA A 716 -0.13 14.57 15.34
CA ALA A 716 0.53 14.89 14.08
C ALA A 716 1.53 13.79 13.74
N VAL A 717 1.41 13.19 12.55
CA VAL A 717 2.31 12.17 12.03
C VAL A 717 2.58 12.42 10.55
N SER A 718 3.73 11.96 10.09
CA SER A 718 4.11 12.05 8.68
C SER A 718 3.33 11.06 7.80
N VAL A 719 3.20 11.38 6.51
CA VAL A 719 2.75 10.43 5.46
C VAL A 719 3.71 9.25 5.26
N THR A 720 4.97 9.35 5.70
CA THR A 720 6.00 8.37 5.38
C THR A 720 5.68 6.97 5.90
N ASN A 721 5.85 5.97 5.03
CA ASN A 721 5.47 4.58 5.26
C ASN A 721 3.99 4.39 5.65
N ASP A 722 3.10 5.22 5.11
CA ASP A 722 1.65 5.18 5.36
C ASP A 722 1.26 5.32 6.84
N ALA A 723 2.11 5.94 7.67
CA ALA A 723 1.91 6.05 9.11
C ALA A 723 0.63 6.82 9.46
N PHE A 724 0.35 7.93 8.75
CA PHE A 724 -0.89 8.69 8.88
C PHE A 724 -2.13 7.83 8.60
N TYR A 725 -2.17 7.18 7.43
CA TYR A 725 -3.32 6.36 7.00
C TYR A 725 -3.54 5.16 7.92
N THR A 726 -2.45 4.50 8.34
CA THR A 726 -2.49 3.39 9.29
C THR A 726 -3.09 3.84 10.63
N LYS A 727 -2.64 4.99 11.16
CA LYS A 727 -3.16 5.50 12.43
C LYS A 727 -4.62 5.90 12.33
N LEU A 728 -5.04 6.52 11.22
CA LEU A 728 -6.44 6.88 11.00
C LEU A 728 -7.35 5.63 10.95
N ARG A 729 -6.93 4.55 10.28
CA ARG A 729 -7.65 3.26 10.28
C ARG A 729 -7.73 2.62 11.67
N LEU A 730 -6.67 2.74 12.48
CA LEU A 730 -6.67 2.27 13.86
C LEU A 730 -7.65 3.07 14.73
N SER A 731 -7.67 4.40 14.62
CA SER A 731 -8.66 5.24 15.32
C SER A 731 -10.09 4.89 14.92
N LEU A 732 -10.32 4.61 13.63
CA LEU A 732 -11.62 4.12 13.15
C LEU A 732 -12.01 2.76 13.76
N SER A 733 -11.06 1.81 13.80
CA SER A 733 -11.27 0.45 14.30
C SER A 733 -11.45 0.39 15.83
N ALA A 734 -10.74 1.27 16.56
CA ALA A 734 -10.86 1.44 18.00
C ALA A 734 -12.11 2.24 18.41
N ASN A 735 -12.88 2.74 17.44
CA ASN A 735 -14.03 3.62 17.64
C ASN A 735 -13.68 4.86 18.49
N GLU A 736 -12.47 5.40 18.30
CA GLU A 736 -12.05 6.67 18.90
C GLU A 736 -12.92 7.83 18.36
N GLU A 737 -12.99 8.91 19.12
CA GLU A 737 -13.64 10.14 18.68
C GLU A 737 -12.81 10.75 17.53
N LEU A 738 -13.42 10.89 16.36
CA LEU A 738 -12.79 11.51 15.20
C LEU A 738 -12.82 13.05 15.35
N PRO A 739 -11.82 13.78 14.83
CA PRO A 739 -11.85 15.24 14.85
C PRO A 739 -13.02 15.79 14.02
N ASP A 740 -13.26 17.10 14.11
CA ASP A 740 -14.29 17.79 13.34
C ASP A 740 -14.01 17.71 11.83
N ILE A 741 -12.74 17.91 11.45
CA ILE A 741 -12.29 17.95 10.05
C ILE A 741 -11.20 16.90 9.79
N VAL A 742 -11.35 16.14 8.72
CA VAL A 742 -10.32 15.19 8.25
C VAL A 742 -9.96 15.49 6.79
N SER A 743 -8.72 15.88 6.54
CA SER A 743 -8.20 16.15 5.19
C SER A 743 -7.27 15.03 4.72
N ILE A 744 -7.50 14.48 3.53
CA ILE A 744 -6.77 13.33 2.98
C ILE A 744 -6.27 13.63 1.55
N ARG A 745 -5.07 13.14 1.19
CA ARG A 745 -4.52 13.18 -0.18
C ARG A 745 -4.27 11.76 -0.70
N GLY A 746 -4.83 11.38 -1.84
CA GLY A 746 -4.35 10.22 -2.62
C GLY A 746 -4.67 8.80 -2.12
N ASP A 747 -5.49 8.60 -1.07
CA ASP A 747 -6.00 7.26 -0.68
C ASP A 747 -7.54 7.19 -0.77
N TYR A 748 -8.05 6.99 -2.00
CA TYR A 748 -9.50 6.89 -2.24
C TYR A 748 -10.16 5.70 -1.54
N ASN A 749 -9.43 4.61 -1.29
CA ASN A 749 -9.95 3.45 -0.56
C ASN A 749 -10.22 3.82 0.90
N LEU A 750 -9.27 4.48 1.55
CA LEU A 750 -9.47 4.98 2.91
C LEU A 750 -10.61 6.00 2.98
N VAL A 751 -10.67 6.94 2.05
CA VAL A 751 -11.78 7.91 1.99
C VAL A 751 -13.11 7.18 1.88
N ARG A 752 -13.15 6.11 1.08
CA ARG A 752 -14.36 5.29 0.95
C ARG A 752 -14.70 4.54 2.24
N GLU A 753 -13.74 3.89 2.89
CA GLU A 753 -13.91 3.24 4.20
C GLU A 753 -14.45 4.22 5.25
N LEU A 754 -13.95 5.46 5.24
CA LEU A 754 -14.39 6.53 6.13
C LEU A 754 -15.83 6.94 5.83
N ILE A 755 -16.21 7.12 4.56
CA ILE A 755 -17.59 7.44 4.17
C ILE A 755 -18.54 6.30 4.58
N GLU A 756 -18.17 5.04 4.28
CA GLU A 756 -18.96 3.85 4.61
C GLU A 756 -19.09 3.59 6.12
N SER A 757 -18.18 4.15 6.94
CA SER A 757 -18.29 4.08 8.42
C SER A 757 -19.52 4.79 8.99
N GLY A 758 -20.16 5.68 8.20
CA GLY A 758 -21.31 6.46 8.64
C GLY A 758 -21.00 7.52 9.70
N LYS A 759 -19.73 7.93 9.85
CA LYS A 759 -19.28 8.98 10.78
C LYS A 759 -19.18 10.38 10.17
N PHE A 760 -19.38 10.53 8.86
CA PHE A 760 -19.25 11.81 8.16
C PHE A 760 -20.59 12.33 7.62
N ALA A 761 -20.75 13.65 7.56
CA ALA A 761 -21.96 14.32 7.08
C ALA A 761 -22.02 14.38 5.55
N ASP A 762 -23.21 14.67 5.01
CA ASP A 762 -23.37 15.11 3.62
C ASP A 762 -22.75 16.51 3.47
N ALA A 763 -21.47 16.54 3.10
CA ALA A 763 -20.72 17.77 2.96
C ALA A 763 -21.21 18.63 1.80
N GLY A 764 -21.91 18.05 0.81
CA GLY A 764 -22.51 18.79 -0.30
C GLY A 764 -23.64 19.72 0.14
N GLU A 765 -24.54 19.25 1.01
CA GLU A 765 -25.60 20.11 1.57
C GLU A 765 -25.01 21.27 2.37
N LEU A 766 -23.97 20.99 3.17
CA LEU A 766 -23.23 22.01 3.90
C LEU A 766 -22.52 23.00 2.96
N PHE A 767 -21.90 22.50 1.89
CA PHE A 767 -21.23 23.31 0.89
C PHE A 767 -22.18 24.25 0.17
N ASP A 768 -23.31 23.76 -0.32
CA ASP A 768 -24.32 24.57 -1.00
C ASP A 768 -24.85 25.70 -0.08
N LYS A 769 -24.97 25.41 1.21
CA LYS A 769 -25.47 26.35 2.22
C LYS A 769 -24.45 27.41 2.65
N TYR A 770 -23.19 27.02 2.87
CA TYR A 770 -22.21 27.87 3.57
C TYR A 770 -21.03 28.33 2.72
N ALA A 771 -20.70 27.69 1.59
CA ALA A 771 -19.58 28.10 0.76
C ALA A 771 -19.83 29.45 0.07
N SER A 772 -18.77 30.27 -0.07
CA SER A 772 -18.81 31.55 -0.77
C SER A 772 -19.02 31.37 -2.27
N ASP A 773 -19.48 32.43 -2.95
CA ASP A 773 -19.69 32.41 -4.41
C ASP A 773 -18.38 32.14 -5.17
N THR A 774 -17.26 32.66 -4.68
CA THR A 774 -15.92 32.38 -5.24
C THR A 774 -15.58 30.89 -5.17
N TRP A 775 -15.80 30.25 -4.03
CA TRP A 775 -15.50 28.84 -3.85
C TRP A 775 -16.49 27.95 -4.64
N LYS A 776 -17.77 28.32 -4.70
CA LYS A 776 -18.75 27.66 -5.56
C LYS A 776 -18.38 27.75 -7.04
N GLY A 777 -17.97 28.92 -7.51
CA GLY A 777 -17.50 29.10 -8.89
C GLY A 777 -16.27 28.25 -9.20
N ALA A 778 -15.33 28.11 -8.25
CA ALA A 778 -14.21 27.18 -8.39
C ALA A 778 -14.68 25.72 -8.53
N ALA A 779 -15.65 25.30 -7.71
CA ALA A 779 -16.22 23.95 -7.79
C ALA A 779 -17.01 23.69 -9.08
N GLU A 780 -17.74 24.69 -9.58
CA GLU A 780 -18.47 24.62 -10.86
C GLU A 780 -17.56 24.52 -12.07
N SER A 781 -16.32 25.02 -11.97
CA SER A 781 -15.32 24.90 -13.04
C SER A 781 -14.72 23.50 -13.18
N ALA A 782 -14.89 22.64 -12.16
CA ALA A 782 -14.36 21.28 -12.12
C ALA A 782 -15.33 20.33 -11.36
N PRO A 783 -16.57 20.12 -11.86
CA PRO A 783 -17.59 19.33 -11.17
C PRO A 783 -17.19 17.86 -11.01
N GLU A 784 -16.34 17.33 -11.90
CA GLU A 784 -15.88 15.95 -11.89
C GLU A 784 -15.06 15.57 -10.65
N GLU A 785 -14.49 16.57 -9.97
CA GLU A 785 -13.66 16.38 -8.78
C GLU A 785 -14.48 15.93 -7.57
N TRP A 786 -15.82 16.09 -7.60
CA TRP A 786 -16.72 15.62 -6.55
C TRP A 786 -17.00 14.12 -6.63
N TYR A 787 -16.94 13.53 -7.83
CA TYR A 787 -17.40 12.16 -8.05
C TYR A 787 -16.67 11.07 -7.24
N PRO A 788 -15.36 11.15 -6.95
CA PRO A 788 -14.69 10.17 -6.08
C PRO A 788 -15.29 10.09 -4.68
N TYR A 789 -15.94 11.16 -4.22
CA TYR A 789 -16.43 11.33 -2.86
C TYR A 789 -17.95 11.26 -2.77
N MET A 790 -18.60 10.80 -3.85
CA MET A 790 -20.03 10.56 -3.87
C MET A 790 -20.37 9.15 -3.40
N TYR A 791 -21.41 9.05 -2.57
CA TYR A 791 -21.94 7.77 -2.11
C TYR A 791 -23.46 7.86 -1.94
N GLU A 792 -24.19 6.88 -2.45
CA GLU A 792 -25.67 6.83 -2.41
C GLU A 792 -26.35 8.14 -2.87
N GLY A 793 -25.77 8.80 -3.89
CA GLY A 793 -26.29 10.05 -4.46
C GLY A 793 -25.95 11.33 -3.67
N LYS A 794 -25.19 11.23 -2.57
CA LYS A 794 -24.76 12.36 -1.72
C LYS A 794 -23.28 12.68 -1.91
N ARG A 795 -22.86 13.91 -1.58
CA ARG A 795 -21.46 14.38 -1.68
C ARG A 795 -20.83 14.42 -0.29
N TYR A 796 -20.12 13.37 0.11
CA TYR A 796 -19.58 13.26 1.48
C TYR A 796 -18.23 13.96 1.67
N GLY A 797 -17.49 14.22 0.59
CA GLY A 797 -16.20 14.88 0.65
C GLY A 797 -16.13 16.10 -0.25
N ILE A 798 -15.61 17.20 0.29
CA ILE A 798 -15.36 18.44 -0.45
C ILE A 798 -13.97 18.33 -1.09
N PRO A 799 -13.86 18.39 -2.43
CA PRO A 799 -12.56 18.31 -3.11
C PRO A 799 -11.63 19.46 -2.66
N ILE A 800 -10.37 19.12 -2.44
CA ILE A 800 -9.31 20.11 -2.27
C ILE A 800 -8.82 20.49 -3.68
N PHE A 801 -9.32 21.62 -4.18
CA PHE A 801 -9.00 22.09 -5.52
C PHE A 801 -7.52 22.45 -5.67
N ASP A 802 -7.01 22.18 -6.86
CA ASP A 802 -5.68 22.54 -7.35
C ASP A 802 -5.80 23.26 -8.70
N TYR A 803 -4.70 23.82 -9.20
CA TYR A 803 -4.69 24.45 -10.51
C TYR A 803 -4.87 23.40 -11.62
N ALA A 804 -5.86 23.62 -12.48
CA ALA A 804 -6.11 22.82 -13.66
C ALA A 804 -4.96 22.94 -14.67
N TYR A 805 -4.78 21.90 -15.50
CA TYR A 805 -3.74 21.80 -16.52
C TYR A 805 -2.30 21.85 -15.97
N ASN A 806 -2.13 21.80 -14.65
CA ASN A 806 -0.82 21.93 -14.02
C ASN A 806 0.09 20.72 -14.29
N GLY A 807 -0.50 19.56 -14.58
CA GLY A 807 0.20 18.34 -14.98
C GLY A 807 0.23 18.11 -16.49
N ASP A 808 -0.34 19.00 -17.30
CA ASP A 808 -0.46 18.78 -18.74
C ASP A 808 0.92 18.99 -19.42
N PRO A 809 1.38 18.01 -20.21
CA PRO A 809 2.73 17.95 -20.72
C PRO A 809 3.00 18.85 -21.93
N VAL A 810 4.21 19.38 -21.98
CA VAL A 810 4.84 19.97 -23.18
C VAL A 810 6.18 19.28 -23.44
N MET A 811 6.68 19.37 -24.67
CA MET A 811 7.99 18.83 -25.01
C MET A 811 9.07 19.89 -24.84
N PHE A 812 10.01 19.66 -23.92
CA PHE A 812 11.21 20.47 -23.78
C PHE A 812 12.35 19.84 -24.60
N ILE A 813 12.93 20.63 -25.50
CA ILE A 813 13.98 20.19 -26.42
C ILE A 813 15.21 21.10 -26.35
N ARG A 814 16.40 20.49 -26.41
CA ARG A 814 17.70 21.19 -26.45
C ARG A 814 17.87 21.98 -27.75
N GLU A 815 17.68 23.29 -27.64
CA GLU A 815 17.71 24.21 -28.77
C GLU A 815 19.15 24.43 -29.28
N ASP A 816 20.13 24.43 -28.39
CA ASP A 816 21.54 24.48 -28.75
C ASP A 816 21.99 23.24 -29.54
N TRP A 817 21.44 22.06 -29.22
CA TRP A 817 21.69 20.83 -29.99
C TRP A 817 21.05 20.87 -31.38
N LEU A 818 19.81 21.37 -31.50
CA LEU A 818 19.18 21.59 -32.80
C LEU A 818 20.03 22.51 -33.69
N LYS A 819 20.49 23.65 -33.14
CA LYS A 819 21.34 24.62 -33.85
C LYS A 819 22.68 24.01 -34.27
N LYS A 820 23.36 23.30 -33.37
CA LYS A 820 24.66 22.67 -33.63
C LYS A 820 24.58 21.61 -34.73
N LEU A 821 23.46 20.87 -34.79
CA LEU A 821 23.25 19.80 -35.77
C LEU A 821 22.54 20.26 -37.05
N GLY A 822 22.13 21.52 -37.14
CA GLY A 822 21.41 22.07 -38.30
C GLY A 822 20.02 21.44 -38.49
N LEU A 823 19.30 21.19 -37.40
CA LEU A 823 17.98 20.57 -37.38
C LEU A 823 16.89 21.60 -37.11
N GLU A 824 15.72 21.39 -37.70
CA GLU A 824 14.51 22.17 -37.41
C GLU A 824 13.71 21.54 -36.26
N GLU A 825 12.74 22.30 -35.74
CA GLU A 825 11.81 21.82 -34.71
C GLU A 825 10.90 20.72 -35.28
N PRO A 826 10.78 19.55 -34.61
CA PRO A 826 9.94 18.47 -35.10
C PRO A 826 8.45 18.77 -34.86
N LYS A 827 7.63 18.63 -35.91
CA LYS A 827 6.16 18.78 -35.88
C LYS A 827 5.44 17.45 -36.04
N THR A 828 6.13 16.46 -36.61
CA THR A 828 5.62 15.10 -36.81
C THR A 828 6.51 14.07 -36.12
N ILE A 829 5.97 12.88 -35.88
CA ILE A 829 6.74 11.80 -35.25
C ILE A 829 7.96 11.37 -36.07
N ASP A 830 7.89 11.42 -37.40
CA ASP A 830 9.01 11.07 -38.28
C ASP A 830 10.16 12.10 -38.19
N GLU A 831 9.82 13.39 -38.08
CA GLU A 831 10.78 14.45 -37.81
C GLU A 831 11.38 14.30 -36.41
N LEU A 832 10.57 13.96 -35.41
CA LEU A 832 11.05 13.70 -34.05
C LEU A 832 12.04 12.53 -34.01
N VAL A 833 11.74 11.43 -34.71
CA VAL A 833 12.66 10.29 -34.84
C VAL A 833 13.98 10.71 -35.49
N THR A 834 13.94 11.58 -36.51
CA THR A 834 15.14 12.14 -37.13
C THR A 834 15.98 12.96 -36.14
N VAL A 835 15.32 13.77 -35.31
CA VAL A 835 15.97 14.57 -34.26
C VAL A 835 16.55 13.68 -33.17
N MET A 836 15.80 12.70 -32.67
CA MET A 836 16.27 11.75 -31.65
C MET A 836 17.45 10.92 -32.14
N ASP A 837 17.43 10.50 -33.40
CA ASP A 837 18.56 9.80 -34.03
C ASP A 837 19.81 10.66 -34.03
N ALA A 838 19.68 11.91 -34.45
CA ALA A 838 20.80 12.84 -34.47
C ALA A 838 21.34 13.13 -33.07
N PHE A 839 20.46 13.34 -32.07
CA PHE A 839 20.85 13.55 -30.68
C PHE A 839 21.54 12.34 -30.05
N THR A 840 21.18 11.12 -30.47
CA THR A 840 21.76 9.89 -29.95
C THR A 840 23.07 9.52 -30.65
N ASN A 841 23.17 9.80 -31.96
CA ASN A 841 24.20 9.21 -32.82
C ASN A 841 25.20 10.23 -33.42
N LYS A 842 24.97 11.55 -33.33
CA LYS A 842 25.82 12.58 -33.94
C LYS A 842 26.60 13.45 -32.95
N ASP A 843 26.81 12.97 -31.72
CA ASP A 843 27.66 13.62 -30.70
C ASP A 843 27.28 15.11 -30.47
N PRO A 844 26.03 15.41 -30.07
CA PRO A 844 25.58 16.78 -29.90
C PRO A 844 26.28 17.49 -28.74
N ASP A 845 26.76 16.78 -27.71
CA ASP A 845 27.54 17.39 -26.63
C ASP A 845 29.02 17.60 -27.01
N GLY A 846 29.51 16.94 -28.07
CA GLY A 846 30.85 17.16 -28.64
C GLY A 846 31.97 16.51 -27.82
N ASN A 847 31.64 15.51 -27.00
CA ASN A 847 32.60 14.84 -26.13
C ASN A 847 33.29 13.63 -26.82
N GLY A 848 32.86 13.28 -28.04
CA GLY A 848 33.40 12.18 -28.84
C GLY A 848 32.96 10.79 -28.38
N LYS A 849 32.00 10.69 -27.46
CA LYS A 849 31.44 9.44 -26.91
C LYS A 849 29.97 9.32 -27.27
N LYS A 850 29.52 8.09 -27.41
CA LYS A 850 28.11 7.78 -27.60
C LYS A 850 27.43 7.59 -26.24
N ASP A 851 27.20 8.68 -25.53
CA ASP A 851 26.61 8.69 -24.19
C ASP A 851 25.43 9.66 -24.01
N THR A 852 24.89 10.17 -25.12
CA THR A 852 23.68 10.99 -25.18
C THR A 852 22.47 10.18 -25.65
N TYR A 853 21.29 10.58 -25.16
CA TYR A 853 20.00 10.01 -25.51
C TYR A 853 19.13 11.04 -26.23
N GLY A 854 18.31 10.57 -27.16
CA GLY A 854 17.30 11.39 -27.82
C GLY A 854 16.24 11.88 -26.82
N LEU A 855 15.67 10.96 -26.05
CA LEU A 855 14.55 11.22 -25.14
C LEU A 855 14.75 10.51 -23.79
N THR A 856 14.46 11.19 -22.68
CA THR A 856 14.41 10.60 -21.34
C THR A 856 12.97 10.47 -20.86
N VAL A 857 12.64 9.35 -20.21
CA VAL A 857 11.32 9.03 -19.66
C VAL A 857 11.45 8.24 -18.36
N GLY A 858 10.49 8.43 -17.45
CA GLY A 858 10.32 7.60 -16.26
C GLY A 858 9.24 6.53 -16.49
N MET A 859 9.56 5.25 -16.25
CA MET A 859 8.60 4.14 -16.46
C MET A 859 8.44 3.24 -15.22
N LYS A 860 9.11 3.55 -14.11
CA LYS A 860 9.08 2.73 -12.89
C LYS A 860 7.70 2.67 -12.24
N ILE A 861 6.98 3.80 -12.22
CA ILE A 861 5.72 3.95 -11.48
C ILE A 861 4.53 3.66 -12.41
N ALA A 862 4.41 4.43 -13.49
CA ALA A 862 3.39 4.34 -14.54
C ALA A 862 3.98 4.83 -15.86
N LEU A 863 3.22 4.72 -16.97
CA LEU A 863 3.60 5.27 -18.27
C LEU A 863 3.13 6.72 -18.45
N ASN A 864 1.99 7.07 -17.87
CA ASN A 864 1.46 8.43 -17.69
C ASN A 864 1.82 8.92 -16.27
N THR A 865 2.85 9.75 -16.17
CA THR A 865 3.38 10.25 -14.90
C THR A 865 3.19 11.76 -14.80
N TRP A 866 3.43 12.35 -13.63
CA TRP A 866 3.29 13.80 -13.41
C TRP A 866 4.45 14.63 -14.01
N MET A 867 5.55 13.98 -14.42
CA MET A 867 6.77 14.57 -14.98
C MET A 867 7.58 13.48 -15.70
N SER A 868 8.39 13.86 -16.69
CA SER A 868 9.22 12.92 -17.48
C SER A 868 8.35 11.82 -18.12
N GLU A 869 7.18 12.20 -18.60
CA GLU A 869 6.11 11.27 -18.93
C GLU A 869 6.24 10.64 -20.32
N SER A 870 5.70 9.43 -20.45
CA SER A 870 5.70 8.66 -21.71
C SER A 870 4.30 8.42 -22.26
N GLY A 871 3.26 8.92 -21.59
CA GLY A 871 1.85 8.73 -21.95
C GLY A 871 1.51 9.28 -23.34
N TRP A 872 2.10 10.42 -23.71
CA TRP A 872 1.94 11.01 -25.03
C TRP A 872 2.34 10.06 -26.19
N ILE A 873 3.23 9.08 -25.97
CA ILE A 873 3.60 8.08 -26.99
C ILE A 873 2.38 7.24 -27.40
N PHE A 874 1.50 6.96 -26.45
CA PHE A 874 0.25 6.24 -26.67
C PHE A 874 -0.84 7.17 -27.20
N GLY A 875 -0.82 8.44 -26.77
CA GLY A 875 -1.76 9.46 -27.25
C GLY A 875 -1.64 9.75 -28.75
N MET A 876 -0.45 9.58 -29.34
CA MET A 876 -0.26 9.58 -30.80
C MET A 876 -1.09 8.52 -31.55
N TYR A 877 -1.57 7.50 -30.84
CA TYR A 877 -2.46 6.44 -31.34
C TYR A 877 -3.88 6.54 -30.77
N ASN A 878 -4.27 7.73 -30.30
CA ASN A 878 -5.57 8.04 -29.71
C ASN A 878 -5.96 7.10 -28.56
N THR A 879 -5.02 6.82 -27.67
CA THR A 879 -5.28 6.05 -26.46
C THR A 879 -4.39 6.49 -25.32
N MET A 880 -4.79 6.19 -24.08
CA MET A 880 -4.00 6.45 -22.90
C MET A 880 -4.04 5.24 -21.97
N PRO A 881 -2.93 4.52 -21.75
CA PRO A 881 -2.90 3.37 -20.84
C PRO A 881 -3.07 3.82 -19.38
N GLY A 882 -3.43 2.88 -18.52
CA GLY A 882 -3.53 3.06 -17.07
C GLY A 882 -4.82 3.72 -16.59
N GLN A 883 -5.66 4.24 -17.48
CA GLN A 883 -6.87 5.01 -17.14
C GLN A 883 -8.12 4.59 -17.93
N TRP A 884 -9.28 5.17 -17.60
CA TRP A 884 -10.53 4.97 -18.32
C TRP A 884 -10.77 6.09 -19.32
N ASN A 885 -10.82 5.73 -20.60
CA ASN A 885 -10.98 6.66 -21.71
C ASN A 885 -12.43 6.66 -22.19
N LEU A 886 -12.91 7.81 -22.68
CA LEU A 886 -14.20 7.91 -23.35
C LEU A 886 -14.06 7.45 -24.80
N ASN A 887 -14.85 6.47 -25.22
CA ASN A 887 -14.89 6.03 -26.61
C ASN A 887 -15.92 6.81 -27.45
N SER A 888 -15.91 6.58 -28.76
CA SER A 888 -16.82 7.23 -29.72
C SER A 888 -18.30 6.92 -29.51
N GLU A 889 -18.62 5.86 -28.76
CA GLU A 889 -20.00 5.47 -28.44
C GLU A 889 -20.52 6.16 -27.15
N GLY A 890 -19.69 6.97 -26.49
CA GLY A 890 -20.05 7.65 -25.25
C GLY A 890 -19.96 6.75 -24.01
N THR A 891 -19.22 5.64 -24.08
CA THR A 891 -18.98 4.72 -22.97
C THR A 891 -17.51 4.72 -22.55
N LEU A 892 -17.23 4.26 -21.34
CA LEU A 892 -15.88 4.18 -20.81
C LEU A 892 -15.23 2.84 -21.15
N GLU A 893 -13.97 2.89 -21.55
CA GLU A 893 -13.16 1.71 -21.81
C GLU A 893 -11.81 1.82 -21.12
N TYR A 894 -11.26 0.68 -20.69
CA TYR A 894 -9.96 0.69 -20.06
C TYR A 894 -8.87 0.86 -21.12
N GLY A 895 -8.04 1.89 -20.97
CA GLY A 895 -7.10 2.32 -21.99
C GLY A 895 -6.01 1.31 -22.30
N SER A 896 -5.52 0.59 -21.29
CA SER A 896 -4.41 -0.37 -21.43
C SER A 896 -4.72 -1.57 -22.32
N ILE A 897 -6.00 -1.84 -22.59
CA ILE A 897 -6.43 -2.97 -23.42
C ILE A 897 -6.85 -2.54 -24.84
N GLN A 898 -6.69 -1.25 -25.18
CA GLN A 898 -7.07 -0.74 -26.49
C GLN A 898 -6.02 -1.04 -27.55
N PRO A 899 -6.44 -1.23 -28.83
CA PRO A 899 -5.53 -1.54 -29.92
C PRO A 899 -4.31 -0.61 -29.95
N GLY A 900 -4.49 0.71 -29.90
CA GLY A 900 -3.44 1.74 -29.94
C GLY A 900 -2.29 1.56 -28.94
N VAL A 901 -2.52 0.81 -27.84
CA VAL A 901 -1.46 0.51 -26.88
C VAL A 901 -0.45 -0.47 -27.46
N LYS A 902 -0.88 -1.39 -28.32
CA LYS A 902 0.00 -2.30 -29.04
C LYS A 902 0.97 -1.52 -29.93
N GLU A 903 0.51 -0.52 -30.66
CA GLU A 903 1.34 0.35 -31.48
C GLU A 903 2.29 1.18 -30.61
N GLY A 904 1.80 1.78 -29.52
CA GLY A 904 2.63 2.52 -28.56
C GLY A 904 3.76 1.67 -27.95
N LEU A 905 3.46 0.44 -27.52
CA LEU A 905 4.45 -0.51 -27.00
C LEU A 905 5.48 -0.92 -28.07
N ALA A 906 5.04 -1.08 -29.32
CA ALA A 906 5.94 -1.36 -30.44
C ALA A 906 6.88 -0.18 -30.71
N THR A 907 6.38 1.07 -30.66
CA THR A 907 7.19 2.29 -30.77
C THR A 907 8.22 2.39 -29.65
N MET A 908 7.83 2.18 -28.39
CA MET A 908 8.76 2.22 -27.27
C MET A 908 9.84 1.14 -27.39
N LYS A 909 9.46 -0.08 -27.78
CA LYS A 909 10.41 -1.17 -28.06
C LYS A 909 11.41 -0.80 -29.15
N ASP A 910 10.93 -0.22 -30.25
CA ASP A 910 11.78 0.24 -31.36
C ASP A 910 12.78 1.31 -30.89
N TRP A 911 12.30 2.35 -30.21
CA TRP A 911 13.14 3.45 -29.72
C TRP A 911 14.16 2.99 -28.68
N LEU A 912 13.79 2.08 -27.78
CA LEU A 912 14.71 1.46 -26.83
C LEU A 912 15.78 0.63 -27.56
N SER A 913 15.40 -0.13 -28.60
CA SER A 913 16.35 -0.94 -29.37
C SER A 913 17.34 -0.11 -30.18
N LYS A 914 16.92 1.07 -30.65
CA LYS A 914 17.76 2.05 -31.35
C LYS A 914 18.64 2.89 -30.40
N GLY A 915 18.38 2.80 -29.09
CA GLY A 915 19.11 3.54 -28.06
C GLY A 915 18.67 4.98 -27.88
N TYR A 916 17.52 5.37 -28.44
CA TYR A 916 16.96 6.72 -28.25
C TYR A 916 16.51 6.97 -26.82
N LEU A 917 16.10 5.89 -26.14
CA LEU A 917 15.77 5.86 -24.72
C LEU A 917 16.91 5.21 -23.90
N PRO A 918 17.13 5.63 -22.64
CA PRO A 918 18.02 4.95 -21.71
C PRO A 918 17.58 3.49 -21.46
N LYS A 919 18.54 2.57 -21.37
CA LYS A 919 18.24 1.15 -21.09
C LYS A 919 17.61 0.96 -19.72
N GLU A 920 17.97 1.81 -18.78
CA GLU A 920 17.50 1.78 -17.40
C GLU A 920 16.18 2.55 -17.20
N ALA A 921 15.54 3.06 -18.26
CA ALA A 921 14.32 3.86 -18.14
C ALA A 921 13.17 3.14 -17.38
N GLY A 922 13.13 1.80 -17.42
CA GLY A 922 12.20 0.96 -16.65
C GLY A 922 12.37 1.00 -15.12
N VAL A 923 13.52 1.47 -14.63
CA VAL A 923 13.79 1.66 -13.19
C VAL A 923 13.93 3.12 -12.79
N TYR A 924 13.78 4.06 -13.75
CA TYR A 924 13.75 5.48 -13.47
C TYR A 924 12.34 5.89 -13.03
N ASP A 925 12.28 6.56 -11.87
CA ASP A 925 11.16 7.42 -11.54
C ASP A 925 11.30 8.76 -12.28
N GLU A 926 10.30 9.62 -12.10
CA GLU A 926 10.14 10.89 -12.80
C GLU A 926 11.34 11.82 -12.57
N ILE A 927 11.82 11.86 -11.32
CA ILE A 927 12.96 12.69 -10.91
C ILE A 927 14.24 12.14 -11.52
N LYS A 928 14.47 10.82 -11.42
CA LYS A 928 15.68 10.21 -11.98
C LYS A 928 15.77 10.37 -13.50
N ALA A 929 14.63 10.30 -14.20
CA ALA A 929 14.58 10.57 -15.63
C ALA A 929 14.92 12.03 -15.95
N ALA A 930 14.46 12.99 -15.15
CA ALA A 930 14.76 14.41 -15.33
C ALA A 930 16.25 14.74 -15.10
N GLU A 931 16.94 14.02 -14.21
CA GLU A 931 18.38 14.17 -13.98
C GLU A 931 19.21 13.95 -15.26
N LEU A 932 18.78 13.09 -16.17
CA LEU A 932 19.49 12.89 -17.44
C LEU A 932 19.44 14.13 -18.33
N PHE A 933 18.31 14.84 -18.34
CA PHE A 933 18.20 16.10 -19.06
C PHE A 933 19.06 17.18 -18.40
N THR A 934 18.98 17.33 -17.07
CA THR A 934 19.75 18.35 -16.33
C THR A 934 21.26 18.08 -16.33
N ALA A 935 21.69 16.82 -16.40
CA ALA A 935 23.10 16.45 -16.55
C ALA A 935 23.63 16.62 -18.00
N GLY A 936 22.78 17.05 -18.94
CA GLY A 936 23.15 17.21 -20.35
C GLY A 936 23.28 15.91 -21.13
N LYS A 937 22.69 14.81 -20.63
CA LYS A 937 22.74 13.48 -21.25
C LYS A 937 21.51 13.14 -22.09
N ALA A 938 20.42 13.89 -21.97
CA ALA A 938 19.24 13.74 -22.83
C ALA A 938 18.92 15.05 -23.56
N GLY A 939 18.53 14.94 -24.83
CA GLY A 939 18.16 16.09 -25.66
C GLY A 939 16.69 16.51 -25.55
N ILE A 940 15.82 15.59 -25.13
CA ILE A 940 14.36 15.80 -25.04
C ILE A 940 13.84 15.24 -23.72
N ILE A 941 12.91 15.98 -23.10
CA ILE A 941 12.12 15.56 -21.94
C ILE A 941 10.69 16.11 -22.10
N VAL A 942 9.69 15.33 -21.69
CA VAL A 942 8.29 15.74 -21.76
C VAL A 942 7.72 15.85 -20.35
N GLY A 943 7.00 16.94 -20.08
CA GLY A 943 6.35 17.16 -18.79
C GLY A 943 5.80 18.57 -18.65
N PRO A 944 5.34 18.95 -17.45
CA PRO A 944 4.50 20.11 -17.27
C PRO A 944 5.22 21.45 -17.46
N HIS A 945 4.42 22.48 -17.74
CA HIS A 945 4.87 23.83 -18.05
C HIS A 945 5.77 24.48 -16.98
N TRP A 946 5.66 24.09 -15.71
CA TRP A 946 6.47 24.63 -14.61
C TRP A 946 7.88 24.03 -14.51
N MET A 947 8.21 22.99 -15.28
CA MET A 947 9.53 22.33 -15.22
C MET A 947 10.74 23.27 -15.35
N PRO A 948 10.70 24.39 -16.12
CA PRO A 948 11.78 25.38 -16.14
C PRO A 948 12.07 26.03 -14.79
N ASN A 949 11.13 26.07 -13.85
CA ASN A 949 11.43 26.50 -12.48
C ASN A 949 12.22 25.42 -11.74
N TRP A 950 11.80 24.16 -11.90
CA TRP A 950 12.47 22.98 -11.38
C TRP A 950 11.98 21.71 -12.10
N PRO A 951 12.84 20.75 -12.47
CA PRO A 951 14.30 20.75 -12.30
C PRO A 951 15.08 21.19 -13.55
N ILE A 952 14.45 21.32 -14.73
CA ILE A 952 15.17 21.22 -16.01
C ILE A 952 16.14 22.36 -16.28
N ASP A 953 15.95 23.51 -15.66
CA ASP A 953 16.83 24.67 -15.86
C ASP A 953 18.22 24.49 -15.25
N ASP A 954 18.40 23.48 -14.38
CA ASP A 954 19.73 23.09 -13.90
C ASP A 954 20.65 22.63 -15.04
N VAL A 955 20.11 22.28 -16.22
CA VAL A 955 20.94 22.03 -17.42
C VAL A 955 21.81 23.24 -17.79
N LYS A 956 21.31 24.46 -17.61
CA LYS A 956 22.07 25.70 -17.90
C LYS A 956 23.21 25.92 -16.91
N LYS A 957 23.12 25.34 -15.72
CA LYS A 957 24.16 25.38 -14.69
C LYS A 957 25.21 24.29 -14.90
N ASN A 958 24.78 23.12 -15.38
CA ASN A 958 25.62 21.94 -15.54
C ASN A 958 26.33 21.88 -16.90
N VAL A 959 25.80 22.56 -17.91
CA VAL A 959 26.31 22.56 -19.29
C VAL A 959 26.41 23.99 -19.81
N ASP A 960 27.64 24.44 -20.00
CA ASP A 960 27.93 25.79 -20.50
C ASP A 960 27.28 26.04 -21.87
N GLY A 961 26.49 27.12 -21.96
CA GLY A 961 25.81 27.53 -23.19
C GLY A 961 24.59 26.68 -23.57
N ALA A 962 24.15 25.76 -22.71
CA ALA A 962 22.94 25.00 -22.96
C ALA A 962 21.70 25.90 -23.04
N THR A 963 20.87 25.69 -24.06
CA THR A 963 19.56 26.33 -24.18
C THR A 963 18.50 25.28 -24.52
N TYR A 964 17.28 25.52 -24.08
CA TYR A 964 16.15 24.66 -24.39
C TYR A 964 14.90 25.51 -24.61
N LYS A 965 13.89 24.92 -25.23
CA LYS A 965 12.59 25.55 -25.44
C LYS A 965 11.48 24.53 -25.32
N ALA A 966 10.28 25.01 -25.00
CA ALA A 966 9.05 24.22 -25.06
C ALA A 966 8.50 24.25 -26.49
N ILE A 967 8.07 23.09 -26.98
CA ILE A 967 7.34 22.92 -28.24
C ILE A 967 6.10 22.04 -28.00
N ALA A 968 5.13 22.12 -28.91
CA ALA A 968 3.99 21.22 -28.93
C ALA A 968 4.43 19.76 -29.12
N LEU A 969 3.62 18.83 -28.61
CA LEU A 969 3.84 17.41 -28.86
C LEU A 969 3.69 17.12 -30.37
N PRO A 970 4.64 16.39 -31.00
CA PRO A 970 4.55 16.07 -32.41
C PRO A 970 3.33 15.23 -32.73
N THR A 971 2.74 15.48 -33.90
CA THR A 971 1.61 14.70 -34.40
C THR A 971 2.03 13.27 -34.73
N GLY A 972 1.20 12.31 -34.31
CA GLY A 972 1.35 10.89 -34.58
C GLY A 972 0.98 10.51 -36.01
N PRO A 973 1.10 9.22 -36.38
CA PRO A 973 0.82 8.73 -37.74
C PRO A 973 -0.63 8.96 -38.21
N THR A 974 -1.57 9.13 -37.27
CA THR A 974 -2.98 9.41 -37.54
C THR A 974 -3.30 10.90 -37.60
N GLY A 975 -2.32 11.78 -37.33
CA GLY A 975 -2.49 13.23 -37.23
C GLY A 975 -2.86 13.72 -35.84
N GLU A 976 -3.04 12.83 -34.87
CA GLU A 976 -3.41 13.15 -33.48
C GLU A 976 -2.17 13.48 -32.63
N SER A 977 -2.31 14.35 -31.63
CA SER A 977 -1.26 14.74 -30.67
C SER A 977 -1.73 14.64 -29.21
N HIS A 978 -2.58 13.65 -28.92
CA HIS A 978 -3.16 13.51 -27.59
C HIS A 978 -2.13 13.22 -26.50
N HIS A 979 -2.48 13.57 -25.27
CA HIS A 979 -1.67 13.33 -24.09
C HIS A 979 -2.51 13.08 -22.84
N HIS A 980 -1.86 12.74 -21.73
CA HIS A 980 -2.54 12.58 -20.45
C HIS A 980 -3.03 13.95 -19.95
N GLY A 981 -4.30 14.03 -19.52
CA GLY A 981 -4.87 15.23 -18.92
C GLY A 981 -4.90 15.17 -17.40
N SER A 982 -4.47 16.25 -16.74
CA SER A 982 -4.49 16.35 -15.27
C SER A 982 -5.86 16.77 -14.72
N GLY A 983 -6.20 16.26 -13.53
CA GLY A 983 -7.35 16.72 -12.74
C GLY A 983 -7.07 18.05 -12.03
N ALA A 984 -8.11 18.66 -11.46
CA ALA A 984 -8.07 19.93 -10.74
C ALA A 984 -8.27 19.77 -9.22
N SER A 985 -7.97 18.58 -8.66
CA SER A 985 -7.95 18.36 -7.22
C SER A 985 -6.79 17.47 -6.79
N ASN A 986 -6.36 17.61 -5.53
CA ASN A 986 -5.27 16.80 -4.97
C ASN A 986 -5.62 16.17 -3.61
N GLY A 987 -6.88 16.23 -3.20
CA GLY A 987 -7.34 15.66 -1.93
C GLY A 987 -8.81 15.92 -1.65
N VAL A 988 -9.20 15.63 -0.42
CA VAL A 988 -10.58 15.76 0.07
C VAL A 988 -10.61 16.24 1.50
N VAL A 989 -11.64 17.01 1.83
CA VAL A 989 -12.05 17.32 3.20
C VAL A 989 -13.33 16.57 3.54
N LEU A 990 -13.30 15.81 4.63
CA LEU A 990 -14.46 15.16 5.22
C LEU A 990 -14.86 15.90 6.51
N ILE A 991 -16.17 16.14 6.69
CA ILE A 991 -16.73 16.81 7.88
C ILE A 991 -17.41 15.77 8.76
N ASN A 992 -16.96 15.65 10.01
CA ASN A 992 -17.55 14.75 10.97
C ASN A 992 -19.02 15.12 11.23
N LYS A 993 -19.91 14.12 11.20
CA LYS A 993 -21.36 14.35 11.38
C LYS A 993 -21.71 14.88 12.77
N ASP A 994 -20.87 14.62 13.76
CA ASP A 994 -21.09 15.00 15.16
C ASP A 994 -20.55 16.41 15.48
N MET A 995 -19.92 17.08 14.49
CA MET A 995 -19.45 18.47 14.55
C MET A 995 -20.65 19.40 14.78
N ALA A 996 -20.65 20.11 15.91
CA ALA A 996 -21.81 20.89 16.34
C ALA A 996 -22.11 22.12 15.46
N ASN A 997 -21.07 22.78 14.92
CA ASN A 997 -21.18 24.02 14.15
C ASN A 997 -20.33 23.92 12.87
N PRO A 998 -20.77 23.18 11.84
CA PRO A 998 -19.99 22.96 10.62
C PRO A 998 -19.64 24.25 9.87
N GLU A 999 -20.41 25.33 10.05
CA GLU A 999 -20.15 26.64 9.45
C GLU A 999 -18.77 27.22 9.79
N ILE A 1000 -18.15 26.82 10.91
CA ILE A 1000 -16.82 27.30 11.34
C ILE A 1000 -15.77 26.98 10.27
N PHE A 1001 -15.81 25.76 9.71
CA PHE A 1001 -14.89 25.37 8.65
C PHE A 1001 -15.10 26.20 7.37
N PHE A 1002 -16.35 26.48 7.02
CA PHE A 1002 -16.68 27.31 5.87
C PHE A 1002 -16.25 28.76 6.08
N THR A 1003 -16.39 29.33 7.28
CA THR A 1003 -15.84 30.66 7.58
C THR A 1003 -14.32 30.71 7.35
N TYR A 1004 -13.60 29.69 7.81
CA TYR A 1004 -12.15 29.55 7.55
C TYR A 1004 -11.84 29.47 6.05
N GLN A 1005 -12.51 28.57 5.32
CA GLN A 1005 -12.15 28.29 3.94
C GLN A 1005 -12.65 29.36 2.96
N ASN A 1006 -13.83 29.94 3.20
CA ASN A 1006 -14.36 31.09 2.45
C ASN A 1006 -13.38 32.27 2.53
N TYR A 1007 -12.86 32.55 3.73
CA TYR A 1007 -11.91 33.66 3.90
C TYR A 1007 -10.68 33.49 3.00
N LEU A 1008 -10.14 32.27 2.90
CA LEU A 1008 -9.03 31.97 2.00
C LEU A 1008 -9.43 32.05 0.52
N PHE A 1009 -10.60 31.56 0.12
CA PHE A 1009 -11.05 31.70 -1.27
C PHE A 1009 -11.25 33.16 -1.68
N ASP A 1010 -11.87 33.95 -0.80
CA ASP A 1010 -12.28 35.33 -1.11
C ASP A 1010 -11.12 36.33 -1.00
N ASN A 1011 -10.09 36.05 -0.17
CA ASN A 1011 -8.99 37.00 0.08
C ASN A 1011 -7.61 36.49 -0.34
N PHE A 1012 -7.38 35.17 -0.35
CA PHE A 1012 -6.06 34.58 -0.62
C PHE A 1012 -5.95 33.95 -2.02
N ALA A 1013 -7.00 33.34 -2.56
CA ALA A 1013 -6.90 32.63 -3.84
C ALA A 1013 -6.59 33.56 -5.03
N ASN A 1014 -7.15 34.78 -5.01
CA ASN A 1014 -6.82 35.87 -5.93
C ASN A 1014 -6.82 37.21 -5.15
N PRO A 1015 -5.73 37.55 -4.45
CA PRO A 1015 -5.69 38.68 -3.52
C PRO A 1015 -5.86 40.02 -4.25
N GLU A 1016 -6.52 40.98 -3.61
CA GLU A 1016 -6.67 42.35 -4.11
C GLU A 1016 -5.50 43.26 -3.68
N VAL A 1017 -5.26 44.33 -4.44
CA VAL A 1017 -4.24 45.34 -4.10
C VAL A 1017 -4.61 46.04 -2.78
N GLY A 1018 -3.69 46.08 -1.82
CA GLY A 1018 -3.93 46.58 -0.46
C GLY A 1018 -4.59 45.56 0.48
N GLY A 1019 -4.86 44.34 0.01
CA GLY A 1019 -5.41 43.25 0.82
C GLY A 1019 -4.37 42.61 1.74
N GLU A 1020 -4.86 41.83 2.72
CA GLU A 1020 -4.01 41.15 3.73
C GLU A 1020 -2.91 40.27 3.09
N PHE A 1021 -3.23 39.60 1.99
CA PHE A 1021 -2.37 38.64 1.32
C PHE A 1021 -1.70 39.18 0.05
N GLU A 1022 -1.61 40.50 -0.13
CA GLU A 1022 -1.00 41.11 -1.32
C GLU A 1022 0.42 40.58 -1.60
N HIS A 1023 1.23 40.42 -0.55
CA HIS A 1023 2.64 40.06 -0.68
C HIS A 1023 2.94 38.59 -0.36
N GLY A 1024 2.00 37.88 0.26
CA GLY A 1024 2.14 36.50 0.72
C GLY A 1024 1.33 36.26 1.99
N PHE A 1025 1.44 35.05 2.55
CA PHE A 1025 0.68 34.63 3.71
C PHE A 1025 1.20 35.21 5.02
N ALA A 1026 2.52 35.23 5.24
CA ALA A 1026 3.09 35.77 6.46
C ALA A 1026 4.48 36.40 6.26
N GLN A 1027 4.61 37.66 6.68
CA GLN A 1027 5.89 38.37 6.59
C GLN A 1027 6.97 37.65 7.41
N GLY A 1028 8.16 37.58 6.84
CA GLY A 1028 9.31 36.83 7.32
C GLY A 1028 9.26 35.35 6.95
N TYR A 1029 8.15 34.79 6.44
CA TYR A 1029 8.03 33.37 6.09
C TYR A 1029 8.14 33.14 4.59
N ASP A 1030 7.12 33.57 3.83
CA ASP A 1030 7.04 33.45 2.37
C ASP A 1030 7.29 34.78 1.64
N PHE A 1031 7.35 35.90 2.38
CA PHE A 1031 7.83 37.17 1.86
C PHE A 1031 8.47 38.02 2.95
N ASP A 1032 9.30 39.00 2.56
CA ASP A 1032 9.73 40.09 3.44
C ASP A 1032 9.84 41.40 2.67
N ILE A 1033 9.84 42.54 3.37
CA ILE A 1033 9.97 43.87 2.76
C ILE A 1033 11.27 44.49 3.26
N VAL A 1034 12.28 44.51 2.38
CA VAL A 1034 13.60 45.07 2.67
C VAL A 1034 13.83 46.28 1.76
N ASP A 1035 14.08 47.44 2.36
CA ASP A 1035 14.29 48.71 1.64
C ASP A 1035 13.17 49.08 0.66
N GLY A 1036 11.92 48.73 0.99
CA GLY A 1036 10.74 48.99 0.16
C GLY A 1036 10.58 48.05 -1.03
N LYS A 1037 11.44 47.04 -1.17
CA LYS A 1037 11.31 45.96 -2.15
C LYS A 1037 10.75 44.70 -1.46
N VAL A 1038 9.74 44.10 -2.07
CA VAL A 1038 9.21 42.80 -1.65
C VAL A 1038 10.17 41.70 -2.14
N LEU A 1039 10.65 40.89 -1.20
CA LEU A 1039 11.42 39.68 -1.44
C LEU A 1039 10.50 38.47 -1.25
N GLY A 1040 10.53 37.51 -2.17
CA GLY A 1040 9.73 36.29 -2.07
C GLY A 1040 10.46 35.16 -1.33
N GLU A 1041 9.78 34.06 -1.06
CA GLU A 1041 10.28 32.89 -0.32
C GLU A 1041 11.68 32.44 -0.77
N ALA A 1042 11.93 32.37 -2.08
CA ALA A 1042 13.20 31.92 -2.64
C ALA A 1042 14.38 32.87 -2.39
N ASP A 1043 14.10 34.15 -2.17
CA ASP A 1043 15.10 35.17 -1.85
C ASP A 1043 15.44 35.21 -0.34
N LEU A 1044 14.63 34.55 0.48
CA LEU A 1044 14.82 34.49 1.93
C LEU A 1044 15.75 33.35 2.32
N LYS A 1045 16.74 33.64 3.17
CA LYS A 1045 17.72 32.66 3.66
C LYS A 1045 17.07 31.50 4.43
N ASP A 1046 15.98 31.76 5.14
CA ASP A 1046 15.16 30.82 5.91
C ASP A 1046 13.68 30.86 5.48
N GLY A 1047 13.44 31.07 4.18
CA GLY A 1047 12.10 31.04 3.59
C GLY A 1047 11.38 29.73 3.86
N VAL A 1048 10.12 29.82 4.29
CA VAL A 1048 9.23 28.69 4.56
C VAL A 1048 7.82 29.07 4.17
N SER A 1049 7.21 28.37 3.23
CA SER A 1049 5.80 28.58 2.85
C SER A 1049 4.81 28.21 3.97
N PRO A 1050 4.06 29.17 4.56
CA PRO A 1050 3.00 28.88 5.53
C PRO A 1050 1.80 28.14 4.92
N LEU A 1051 1.65 28.15 3.60
CA LEU A 1051 0.55 27.47 2.91
C LEU A 1051 0.53 25.98 3.25
N LYS A 1052 1.73 25.37 3.33
CA LYS A 1052 1.93 23.97 3.73
C LYS A 1052 1.34 23.62 5.09
N TYR A 1053 0.96 24.60 5.92
CA TYR A 1053 0.35 24.39 7.24
C TYR A 1053 -1.19 24.37 7.22
N THR A 1054 -1.80 24.87 6.14
CA THR A 1054 -3.26 25.01 6.00
C THR A 1054 -3.98 23.66 6.05
N LEU A 1055 -5.28 23.70 6.40
CA LEU A 1055 -6.14 22.50 6.44
C LEU A 1055 -6.26 21.81 5.07
N THR A 1056 -6.09 22.58 3.99
CA THR A 1056 -6.14 22.14 2.59
C THR A 1056 -4.77 22.06 1.94
N TYR A 1057 -3.69 22.00 2.74
CA TYR A 1057 -2.28 21.83 2.36
C TYR A 1057 -1.68 22.97 1.52
N ASP A 1058 -2.30 23.35 0.42
CA ASP A 1058 -1.80 24.34 -0.54
C ASP A 1058 -2.63 25.65 -0.50
N GLY A 1059 -3.49 25.78 0.51
CA GLY A 1059 -4.42 26.90 0.67
C GLY A 1059 -5.67 26.78 -0.21
N ALA A 1060 -6.25 27.91 -0.59
CA ALA A 1060 -7.35 28.00 -1.54
C ALA A 1060 -6.82 28.22 -2.95
N ARG A 1061 -7.23 27.36 -3.90
CA ARG A 1061 -6.86 27.47 -5.32
C ARG A 1061 -8.11 27.50 -6.19
N ILE A 1062 -8.15 28.43 -7.14
CA ILE A 1062 -9.16 28.47 -8.19
C ILE A 1062 -8.59 27.73 -9.41
N PRO A 1063 -9.23 26.64 -9.90
CA PRO A 1063 -8.64 25.75 -10.88
C PRO A 1063 -7.98 26.43 -12.09
N ASN A 1064 -8.70 27.26 -12.83
CA ASN A 1064 -8.17 27.83 -14.07
C ASN A 1064 -7.27 29.05 -13.87
N LEU A 1065 -7.25 29.65 -12.67
CA LEU A 1065 -6.64 30.97 -12.43
C LEU A 1065 -5.15 31.02 -12.80
N MET A 1066 -4.36 30.02 -12.41
CA MET A 1066 -2.92 29.99 -12.69
C MET A 1066 -2.64 29.89 -14.20
N MET A 1067 -3.28 28.95 -14.89
CA MET A 1067 -3.03 28.72 -16.31
C MET A 1067 -3.49 29.91 -17.17
N ASP A 1068 -4.66 30.48 -16.86
CA ASP A 1068 -5.16 31.68 -17.52
C ASP A 1068 -4.20 32.87 -17.31
N THR A 1069 -3.73 33.07 -16.06
CA THR A 1069 -2.76 34.12 -15.73
C THR A 1069 -1.45 33.95 -16.50
N LEU A 1070 -0.89 32.74 -16.53
CA LEU A 1070 0.35 32.47 -17.25
C LEU A 1070 0.21 32.73 -18.75
N ALA A 1071 -0.91 32.31 -19.34
CA ALA A 1071 -1.19 32.52 -20.77
C ALA A 1071 -1.36 34.00 -21.12
N GLU A 1072 -2.07 34.77 -20.29
CA GLU A 1072 -2.25 36.22 -20.47
C GLU A 1072 -0.93 37.00 -20.29
N LEU A 1073 -0.14 36.68 -19.26
CA LEU A 1073 1.17 37.32 -19.06
C LEU A 1073 2.13 37.00 -20.22
N ALA A 1074 2.02 35.83 -20.82
CA ALA A 1074 2.82 35.44 -21.98
C ALA A 1074 2.50 36.27 -23.25
N THR A 1075 1.33 36.93 -23.33
CA THR A 1075 1.03 37.88 -24.43
C THR A 1075 1.65 39.26 -24.22
N GLY A 1076 2.35 39.48 -23.10
CA GLY A 1076 2.89 40.79 -22.72
C GLY A 1076 1.90 41.68 -21.96
N LYS A 1077 0.80 41.12 -21.43
CA LYS A 1077 -0.09 41.83 -20.50
C LYS A 1077 0.73 42.32 -19.30
N GLU A 1078 0.53 43.57 -18.89
CA GLU A 1078 1.11 44.05 -17.63
C GLU A 1078 0.27 43.52 -16.44
N PRO A 1079 0.91 43.00 -15.38
CA PRO A 1079 0.21 42.43 -14.26
C PRO A 1079 -0.47 43.53 -13.42
N GLU A 1080 -1.77 43.38 -13.22
CA GLU A 1080 -2.63 44.30 -12.47
C GLU A 1080 -2.82 43.79 -11.03
N THR A 1081 -3.17 42.51 -10.88
CA THR A 1081 -3.44 41.92 -9.56
C THR A 1081 -2.14 41.52 -8.86
N PRO A 1082 -2.12 41.48 -7.51
CA PRO A 1082 -1.01 40.89 -6.77
C PRO A 1082 -0.68 39.45 -7.19
N PHE A 1083 -1.69 38.63 -7.51
CA PHE A 1083 -1.49 37.28 -8.04
C PHE A 1083 -0.70 37.28 -9.35
N GLU A 1084 -1.09 38.13 -10.31
CA GLU A 1084 -0.39 38.28 -11.59
C GLU A 1084 1.04 38.78 -11.40
N LYS A 1085 1.25 39.76 -10.50
CA LYS A 1085 2.58 40.32 -10.19
C LYS A 1085 3.49 39.25 -9.58
N ASN A 1086 3.00 38.52 -8.59
CA ASN A 1086 3.75 37.46 -7.93
C ASN A 1086 4.04 36.31 -8.91
N THR A 1087 3.08 35.97 -9.78
CA THR A 1087 3.27 34.97 -10.84
C THR A 1087 4.35 35.40 -11.84
N LYS A 1088 4.37 36.68 -12.24
CA LYS A 1088 5.41 37.24 -13.13
C LYS A 1088 6.80 37.19 -12.49
N ILE A 1089 6.90 37.41 -11.18
CA ILE A 1089 8.17 37.39 -10.43
C ILE A 1089 8.66 35.95 -10.21
N ALA A 1090 7.76 35.03 -9.86
CA ALA A 1090 8.10 33.66 -9.47
C ALA A 1090 8.48 32.74 -10.64
N ASN A 1091 8.14 33.12 -11.89
CA ASN A 1091 8.30 32.26 -13.06
C ASN A 1091 9.28 32.82 -14.09
N LYS A 1092 9.97 31.91 -14.79
CA LYS A 1092 10.92 32.25 -15.86
C LYS A 1092 10.21 32.42 -17.21
N PRO A 1093 10.80 33.18 -18.17
CA PRO A 1093 10.29 33.31 -19.55
C PRO A 1093 9.88 31.98 -20.21
N GLU A 1094 10.65 30.91 -19.97
CA GLU A 1094 10.40 29.58 -20.50
C GLU A 1094 9.11 28.93 -19.97
N VAL A 1095 8.68 29.27 -18.75
CA VAL A 1095 7.40 28.80 -18.18
C VAL A 1095 6.22 29.42 -18.93
N PHE A 1096 6.30 30.72 -19.24
CA PHE A 1096 5.25 31.41 -20.00
C PHE A 1096 5.14 30.85 -21.43
N ALA A 1097 6.28 30.59 -22.09
CA ALA A 1097 6.30 29.95 -23.40
C ALA A 1097 5.69 28.54 -23.34
N ALA A 1098 6.01 27.76 -22.31
CA ALA A 1098 5.42 26.44 -22.10
C ALA A 1098 3.91 26.51 -21.84
N ALA A 1099 3.43 27.45 -21.02
CA ALA A 1099 2.02 27.64 -20.73
C ALA A 1099 1.20 27.99 -21.99
N GLN A 1100 1.76 28.80 -22.91
CA GLN A 1100 1.14 29.08 -24.20
C GLN A 1100 0.93 27.81 -25.04
N VAL A 1101 1.90 26.89 -25.01
CA VAL A 1101 1.76 25.60 -25.69
C VAL A 1101 0.64 24.78 -25.05
N VAL A 1102 0.59 24.69 -23.71
CA VAL A 1102 -0.49 23.98 -23.01
C VAL A 1102 -1.86 24.55 -23.38
N VAL A 1103 -2.04 25.87 -23.33
CA VAL A 1103 -3.34 26.49 -23.64
C VAL A 1103 -3.74 26.30 -25.10
N ALA A 1104 -2.78 26.33 -26.03
CA ALA A 1104 -3.05 26.09 -27.44
C ALA A 1104 -3.50 24.65 -27.74
N HIS A 1105 -3.16 23.70 -26.87
CA HIS A 1105 -3.38 22.25 -27.05
C HIS A 1105 -4.21 21.61 -25.93
N LYS A 1106 -4.86 22.41 -25.08
CA LYS A 1106 -5.61 21.90 -23.91
C LYS A 1106 -6.74 20.93 -24.27
N ASP A 1107 -7.27 21.03 -25.49
CA ASP A 1107 -8.35 20.15 -25.99
C ASP A 1107 -7.82 18.79 -26.47
N ASP A 1108 -6.50 18.63 -26.59
CA ASP A 1108 -5.84 17.37 -26.96
C ASP A 1108 -5.70 16.41 -25.75
N ALA A 1109 -5.98 16.88 -24.53
CA ALA A 1109 -5.84 16.13 -23.29
C ALA A 1109 -6.90 15.02 -23.13
N ILE A 1110 -6.45 13.76 -23.03
CA ILE A 1110 -7.30 12.61 -22.66
C ILE A 1110 -7.32 12.49 -21.13
N LYS A 1111 -8.37 13.05 -20.52
CA LYS A 1111 -8.62 12.92 -19.08
C LYS A 1111 -9.18 11.54 -18.74
N ASN A 1112 -8.74 10.97 -17.61
CA ASN A 1112 -9.40 9.81 -17.02
C ASN A 1112 -10.86 10.17 -16.66
N LYS A 1113 -11.82 9.47 -17.28
CA LYS A 1113 -13.26 9.73 -17.05
C LYS A 1113 -13.87 8.89 -15.94
N PHE A 1114 -13.12 7.92 -15.41
CA PHE A 1114 -13.51 7.23 -14.18
C PHE A 1114 -12.78 7.85 -13.00
N THR A 1115 -13.47 8.74 -12.30
CA THR A 1115 -13.02 9.38 -11.05
C THR A 1115 -13.77 8.84 -9.84
N GLY A 1116 -14.67 7.86 -10.00
CA GLY A 1116 -15.43 7.29 -8.90
C GLY A 1116 -14.60 6.48 -7.90
N ALA A 1117 -15.21 6.16 -6.76
CA ALA A 1117 -14.62 5.21 -5.82
C ALA A 1117 -14.37 3.84 -6.48
N PRO A 1118 -13.31 3.10 -6.09
CA PRO A 1118 -13.04 1.78 -6.65
C PRO A 1118 -14.23 0.83 -6.51
N THR A 1119 -14.54 0.13 -7.59
CA THR A 1119 -15.63 -0.84 -7.62
C THR A 1119 -15.30 -2.07 -6.77
N ASP A 1120 -16.29 -2.88 -6.41
CA ASP A 1120 -16.05 -4.07 -5.59
C ASP A 1120 -15.11 -5.07 -6.27
N THR A 1121 -15.23 -5.23 -7.58
CA THR A 1121 -14.29 -6.08 -8.34
C THR A 1121 -12.90 -5.45 -8.41
N MET A 1122 -12.76 -4.13 -8.52
CA MET A 1122 -11.46 -3.46 -8.42
C MET A 1122 -10.80 -3.75 -7.06
N LYS A 1123 -11.52 -3.62 -5.95
CA LYS A 1123 -10.98 -3.90 -4.60
C LYS A 1123 -10.42 -5.31 -4.47
N MET A 1124 -11.04 -6.30 -5.15
CA MET A 1124 -10.60 -7.70 -5.09
C MET A 1124 -9.49 -8.06 -6.08
N LYS A 1125 -9.49 -7.46 -7.28
CA LYS A 1125 -8.71 -7.97 -8.43
C LYS A 1125 -7.74 -6.95 -9.05
N LYS A 1126 -7.87 -5.65 -8.79
CA LYS A 1126 -7.09 -4.58 -9.46
C LYS A 1126 -5.58 -4.74 -9.27
N ASP A 1127 -5.10 -5.05 -8.06
CA ASP A 1127 -3.67 -5.27 -7.82
C ASP A 1127 -3.07 -6.37 -8.71
N ALA A 1128 -3.81 -7.47 -8.90
CA ALA A 1128 -3.38 -8.57 -9.76
C ALA A 1128 -3.40 -8.18 -11.25
N LEU A 1129 -4.39 -7.40 -11.66
CA LEU A 1129 -4.51 -6.86 -13.02
C LEU A 1129 -3.40 -5.84 -13.33
N ASP A 1130 -3.08 -4.96 -12.38
CA ASP A 1130 -2.03 -3.94 -12.52
C ASP A 1130 -0.65 -4.56 -12.59
N LYS A 1131 -0.42 -5.59 -11.79
CA LYS A 1131 0.80 -6.38 -11.88
C LYS A 1131 0.91 -7.09 -13.22
N LEU A 1132 -0.19 -7.69 -13.70
CA LEU A 1132 -0.22 -8.34 -15.01
C LEU A 1132 0.10 -7.35 -16.13
N GLU A 1133 -0.46 -6.15 -16.10
CA GLU A 1133 -0.21 -5.08 -17.05
C GLU A 1133 1.26 -4.64 -17.03
N LYS A 1134 1.77 -4.21 -15.86
CA LYS A 1134 3.16 -3.74 -15.71
C LYS A 1134 4.18 -4.80 -16.14
N ASP A 1135 3.99 -6.05 -15.73
CA ASP A 1135 4.87 -7.15 -16.11
C ASP A 1135 4.86 -7.40 -17.62
N THR A 1136 3.68 -7.35 -18.25
CA THR A 1136 3.55 -7.60 -19.70
C THR A 1136 4.16 -6.46 -20.50
N PHE A 1137 3.80 -5.21 -20.19
CA PHE A 1137 4.29 -4.04 -20.92
C PHE A 1137 5.81 -3.93 -20.81
N SER A 1138 6.36 -4.13 -19.61
CA SER A 1138 7.81 -4.15 -19.40
C SER A 1138 8.49 -5.23 -20.27
N LYS A 1139 7.98 -6.46 -20.28
CA LYS A 1139 8.54 -7.54 -21.12
C LYS A 1139 8.49 -7.22 -22.61
N ILE A 1140 7.41 -6.59 -23.09
CA ILE A 1140 7.27 -6.20 -24.50
C ILE A 1140 8.28 -5.10 -24.84
N ILE A 1141 8.32 -4.01 -24.06
CA ILE A 1141 9.21 -2.86 -24.26
C ILE A 1141 10.68 -3.31 -24.30
N TYR A 1142 11.08 -4.17 -23.35
CA TYR A 1142 12.45 -4.71 -23.27
C TYR A 1142 12.73 -5.87 -24.25
N GLY A 1143 11.77 -6.23 -25.11
CA GLY A 1143 11.95 -7.27 -26.12
C GLY A 1143 12.12 -8.68 -25.56
N GLN A 1144 11.72 -8.93 -24.31
CA GLN A 1144 11.74 -10.26 -23.69
C GLN A 1144 10.65 -11.17 -24.26
N VAL A 1145 9.56 -10.58 -24.77
CA VAL A 1145 8.46 -11.26 -25.47
C VAL A 1145 8.12 -10.55 -26.78
N GLY A 1146 7.37 -11.24 -27.65
CA GLY A 1146 6.85 -10.68 -28.91
C GLY A 1146 5.71 -9.68 -28.67
N ILE A 1147 5.41 -8.87 -29.68
CA ILE A 1147 4.30 -7.89 -29.59
C ILE A 1147 2.93 -8.58 -29.52
N ASP A 1148 2.82 -9.81 -30.02
CA ASP A 1148 1.60 -10.63 -29.97
C ASP A 1148 1.20 -11.03 -28.53
N GLU A 1149 2.13 -10.93 -27.56
CA GLU A 1149 1.83 -11.13 -26.14
C GLU A 1149 0.80 -10.11 -25.63
N PHE A 1150 0.68 -8.94 -26.28
CA PHE A 1150 -0.35 -7.95 -25.97
C PHE A 1150 -1.76 -8.54 -26.11
N ASP A 1151 -2.04 -9.28 -27.19
CA ASP A 1151 -3.38 -9.84 -27.43
C ASP A 1151 -3.73 -10.92 -26.38
N ALA A 1152 -2.72 -11.69 -25.96
CA ALA A 1152 -2.85 -12.65 -24.87
C ALA A 1152 -3.10 -11.95 -23.52
N PHE A 1153 -2.40 -10.83 -23.26
CA PHE A 1153 -2.63 -9.97 -22.11
C PHE A 1153 -4.08 -9.44 -22.08
N VAL A 1154 -4.58 -8.89 -23.19
CA VAL A 1154 -5.96 -8.35 -23.27
C VAL A 1154 -6.96 -9.45 -22.93
N THR A 1155 -6.83 -10.62 -23.55
CA THR A 1155 -7.71 -11.77 -23.30
C THR A 1155 -7.68 -12.17 -21.82
N LYS A 1156 -6.49 -12.24 -21.23
CA LYS A 1156 -6.30 -12.61 -19.84
C LYS A 1156 -6.85 -11.56 -18.88
N TRP A 1157 -6.56 -10.28 -19.10
CA TRP A 1157 -7.04 -9.15 -18.30
C TRP A 1157 -8.57 -9.15 -18.22
N LYS A 1158 -9.24 -9.30 -19.38
CA LYS A 1158 -10.70 -9.42 -19.47
C LYS A 1158 -11.23 -10.59 -18.64
N SER A 1159 -10.68 -11.79 -18.84
CA SER A 1159 -11.10 -13.01 -18.13
C SER A 1159 -10.83 -12.99 -16.62
N MET A 1160 -9.84 -12.21 -16.17
CA MET A 1160 -9.47 -12.08 -14.76
C MET A 1160 -10.35 -11.08 -13.99
N GLY A 1161 -11.45 -10.61 -14.58
CA GLY A 1161 -12.38 -9.66 -13.97
C GLY A 1161 -12.34 -8.27 -14.60
N GLY A 1162 -11.54 -8.06 -15.63
CA GLY A 1162 -11.51 -6.79 -16.36
C GLY A 1162 -12.85 -6.40 -16.98
N ASP A 1163 -13.56 -7.34 -17.61
CA ASP A 1163 -14.88 -7.07 -18.21
C ASP A 1163 -15.96 -6.74 -17.16
N GLU A 1164 -15.86 -7.37 -15.99
CA GLU A 1164 -16.73 -7.11 -14.83
C GLU A 1164 -16.50 -5.68 -14.33
N ILE A 1165 -15.23 -5.28 -14.14
CA ILE A 1165 -14.87 -3.91 -13.79
C ILE A 1165 -15.36 -2.92 -14.86
N THR A 1166 -15.17 -3.21 -16.16
CA THR A 1166 -15.66 -2.33 -17.24
C THR A 1166 -17.17 -2.12 -17.18
N THR A 1167 -17.92 -3.16 -16.82
CA THR A 1167 -19.38 -3.06 -16.65
C THR A 1167 -19.72 -2.15 -15.47
N GLU A 1168 -19.14 -2.40 -14.30
CA GLU A 1168 -19.36 -1.61 -13.07
C GLU A 1168 -18.98 -0.13 -13.27
N VAL A 1169 -17.87 0.15 -13.95
CA VAL A 1169 -17.42 1.51 -14.28
C VAL A 1169 -18.42 2.22 -15.18
N ASN A 1170 -18.97 1.54 -16.18
CA ASN A 1170 -19.98 2.13 -17.07
C ASN A 1170 -21.34 2.29 -16.38
N GLU A 1171 -21.69 1.42 -15.45
CA GLU A 1171 -22.87 1.60 -14.60
C GLU A 1171 -22.73 2.86 -13.75
N TRP A 1172 -21.58 3.04 -13.08
CA TRP A 1172 -21.27 4.27 -12.37
C TRP A 1172 -21.31 5.50 -13.29
N PHE A 1173 -20.71 5.42 -14.48
CA PHE A 1173 -20.63 6.55 -15.41
C PHE A 1173 -22.02 7.06 -15.84
N LYS A 1174 -22.99 6.15 -16.01
CA LYS A 1174 -24.41 6.49 -16.30
C LYS A 1174 -25.13 7.17 -15.14
N THR A 1175 -24.58 7.14 -13.92
CA THR A 1175 -25.19 7.81 -12.75
C THR A 1175 -24.72 9.25 -12.58
N VAL A 1176 -23.54 9.58 -13.13
CA VAL A 1176 -22.91 10.90 -13.00
C VAL A 1176 -22.99 11.75 -14.27
N ASN A 1177 -23.24 11.13 -15.43
CA ASN A 1177 -23.64 11.77 -16.69
C ASN A 1177 -25.12 11.57 -16.96
#